data_AF-A0AA38UMS6-F1
#
_entry.id   AF-A0AA38UMS6-F1
#
_cell.length_a   1.000
_cell.length_b   1.000
_cell.length_c   1.000
_cell.angle_alpha   90.00
_cell.angle_beta   90.00
_cell.angle_gamma   90.00
#
_symmetry.space_group_name_H-M   'P 1'
#
loop_
_entity.id
_entity.type
_entity.pdbx_description
1 polymer ?
#
loop_
_entity_poly.entity_id
_entity_poly.type
_entity_poly.pdbx_seq_one_letter_code
_entity_poly.pdbx_strand_id
1 'polypeptide(L)'
;MKESEEERNAYGEIDWDWDNEEQVQIQNISSHSVNQTIHILARIHTIRAVSSSLVFIVFRQQLDTIQGVLSPTPPPSSPTPHMIHWASRLNPETIVHVKAIVQKPNLPKGGERIEGTSVHDVELRILELHVLSRVAEPVPFTVYDADISAGAAGAEAEADNEDDGDKNTEDDFNNSDSQSQSHPSPLTPYIPDRSRIASRIIHLRSLTAQSTFRIQSTISTVFRTHLADLEYIHTPKLQGGASESGASVFKLKYFGRTAFLAQSPQLFKQMSIAADYGGVYEVGPVFRAENSNTKRHLTEYTGLDLEMMVRRDYHEVMLVVDSVLKAIFEEVYTKRRREVDVLKAQFPTPDLVWLPKTPVIAFADGIQMLIDSGWTDPSSQQPPLKNQDLSTRAEIQLGKLIKEKYNTDYYILDLFPKSARPFYTMPASTKLQKAMERKHGDSLGGLVTSSFDIFVRGQEITTGGQRIHDYGMLVDAMAENDISARGLEEYLDGFRWGAPPHGGAGIGLERLLMLVLGLNDIRNASMYPRDPKSLPEPPKALEGIRHPEADTLSGVGSEVGVGIGSGIGSGIISSPSPSSSFPPVPSLIANYGDAANTSWLDDRYLVWRDPRSGAAVGHNLGYVERKTISSTLSPDEQSEPKPDTTTTTTTLAHSKPLPPLKPIWLLASSHLESVLGSRLGWSSFTCIAESRVELEGEVPGALDDKEVGRKIRKAESEGIEVGVWAAMSLHLKHQIDDRIKEWREGRRKKGGQVRLTEVEVWRDSVHRQYFVALAPRKREGGEGKEEGGVDDKIPVALVVLHQLSPMYGFQVKYALDFPSSLSTPTTPTTGAIESALTTAMHSVASTGSGRLTFGTSATSRLTPTRGVGSGMRVKILGHAYEAIAERMALRGKGEFRKKMGAEEEDVYVCYPRGGLGTRGVKAVLDFCVAES
;
A
#
# COMPACT_ATOMS: atom_id res chain seq x y z
N MET A 1 45.77 -23.32 -6.29
CA MET A 1 46.70 -22.98 -7.39
C MET A 1 46.80 -21.46 -7.45
N LYS A 2 47.92 -20.89 -7.89
CA LYS A 2 48.01 -19.45 -8.16
C LYS A 2 47.51 -19.20 -9.57
N GLU A 3 46.58 -18.28 -9.75
CA GLU A 3 46.12 -17.83 -11.06
C GLU A 3 47.18 -16.95 -11.73
N SER A 4 47.29 -17.05 -13.04
CA SER A 4 48.01 -16.10 -13.90
C SER A 4 47.34 -14.71 -13.85
N GLU A 5 47.99 -13.72 -14.46
CA GLU A 5 47.45 -12.36 -14.54
C GLU A 5 46.26 -12.29 -15.51
N GLU A 6 46.35 -12.97 -16.65
CA GLU A 6 45.26 -13.11 -17.62
C GLU A 6 44.02 -13.77 -17.00
N GLU A 7 44.20 -14.86 -16.24
CA GLU A 7 43.11 -15.54 -15.53
C GLU A 7 42.43 -14.64 -14.48
N ARG A 8 43.19 -13.74 -13.84
CA ARG A 8 42.64 -12.77 -12.89
C ARG A 8 41.93 -11.60 -13.56
N ASN A 9 42.36 -11.21 -14.75
CA ASN A 9 41.73 -10.14 -15.53
C ASN A 9 40.45 -10.60 -16.24
N ALA A 10 40.22 -11.91 -16.37
CA ALA A 10 39.03 -12.47 -16.99
C ALA A 10 37.74 -12.28 -16.16
N TYR A 11 37.84 -11.86 -14.90
CA TYR A 11 36.67 -11.59 -14.06
C TYR A 11 36.93 -10.53 -13.00
N GLY A 12 35.88 -9.87 -12.51
CA GLY A 12 36.01 -8.84 -11.49
C GLY A 12 35.06 -7.67 -11.72
N GLU A 13 35.39 -6.52 -11.17
CA GLU A 13 34.67 -5.26 -11.42
C GLU A 13 35.42 -4.46 -12.48
N ILE A 14 34.68 -3.81 -13.37
CA ILE A 14 35.22 -2.91 -14.38
C ILE A 14 34.46 -1.59 -14.35
N ASP A 15 35.15 -0.52 -14.70
CA ASP A 15 34.52 0.78 -14.95
C ASP A 15 33.87 0.80 -16.35
N TRP A 16 32.93 1.73 -16.54
CA TRP A 16 32.36 1.96 -17.87
C TRP A 16 33.40 2.54 -18.81
N ASP A 17 33.58 1.89 -19.96
CA ASP A 17 34.44 2.36 -21.04
C ASP A 17 33.60 2.64 -22.30
N TRP A 18 33.82 3.80 -22.91
CA TRP A 18 33.15 4.23 -24.13
C TRP A 18 33.75 3.58 -25.39
N ASP A 19 34.97 3.05 -25.30
CA ASP A 19 35.68 2.38 -26.41
C ASP A 19 35.48 0.85 -26.42
N ASN A 20 34.49 0.35 -25.67
CA ASN A 20 34.19 -1.07 -25.56
C ASN A 20 33.86 -1.72 -26.92
N GLU A 21 34.19 -3.01 -27.05
CA GLU A 21 33.87 -3.82 -28.22
C GLU A 21 32.36 -3.85 -28.54
N GLU A 22 32.02 -4.04 -29.81
CA GLU A 22 30.63 -4.05 -30.28
C GLU A 22 29.79 -5.11 -29.55
N GLN A 23 28.73 -4.66 -28.89
CA GLN A 23 27.87 -5.52 -28.09
C GLN A 23 26.73 -6.12 -28.92
N VAL A 24 26.60 -7.44 -28.86
CA VAL A 24 25.51 -8.17 -29.51
C VAL A 24 24.27 -8.16 -28.61
N GLN A 25 23.11 -7.91 -29.20
CA GLN A 25 21.82 -8.06 -28.51
C GLN A 25 21.42 -9.54 -28.46
N ILE A 26 20.94 -10.02 -27.31
CA ILE A 26 20.54 -11.42 -27.09
C ILE A 26 19.51 -11.87 -28.12
N GLN A 27 18.55 -11.01 -28.48
CA GLN A 27 17.54 -11.30 -29.51
C GLN A 27 18.11 -11.66 -30.89
N ASN A 28 19.36 -11.28 -31.18
CA ASN A 28 20.02 -11.55 -32.47
C ASN A 28 20.91 -12.79 -32.44
N ILE A 29 21.05 -13.45 -31.28
CA ILE A 29 21.86 -14.67 -31.13
C ILE A 29 21.01 -15.88 -31.53
N SER A 30 21.55 -16.73 -32.41
CA SER A 30 20.88 -17.95 -32.86
C SER A 30 21.88 -19.05 -33.17
N SER A 31 21.41 -20.21 -33.62
CA SER A 31 22.23 -21.29 -34.19
C SER A 31 23.22 -20.86 -35.28
N HIS A 32 22.99 -19.75 -36.00
CA HIS A 32 23.96 -19.21 -36.97
C HIS A 32 25.20 -18.58 -36.32
N SER A 33 25.09 -18.20 -35.04
CA SER A 33 26.17 -17.58 -34.28
C SER A 33 27.12 -18.60 -33.66
N VAL A 34 26.86 -19.91 -33.79
CA VAL A 34 27.69 -20.97 -33.18
C VAL A 34 29.16 -20.84 -33.61
N ASN A 35 30.07 -20.98 -32.63
CA ASN A 35 31.52 -20.77 -32.71
C ASN A 35 31.98 -19.32 -32.86
N GLN A 36 31.08 -18.33 -32.89
CA GLN A 36 31.46 -16.93 -32.82
C GLN A 36 31.74 -16.52 -31.37
N THR A 37 32.80 -15.72 -31.19
CA THR A 37 33.04 -14.99 -29.94
C THR A 37 32.24 -13.71 -29.97
N ILE A 38 31.45 -13.48 -28.93
CA ILE A 38 30.57 -12.31 -28.81
C ILE A 38 30.74 -11.63 -27.46
N HIS A 39 30.36 -10.37 -27.44
CA HIS A 39 30.31 -9.53 -26.25
C HIS A 39 28.86 -9.14 -25.99
N ILE A 40 28.39 -9.33 -24.77
CA ILE A 40 27.04 -8.91 -24.37
C ILE A 40 27.08 -8.10 -23.08
N LEU A 41 26.18 -7.12 -22.98
CA LEU A 41 25.90 -6.39 -21.74
C LEU A 41 24.51 -6.78 -21.25
N ALA A 42 24.44 -7.51 -20.14
CA ALA A 42 23.19 -8.09 -19.68
C ALA A 42 23.03 -8.01 -18.17
N ARG A 43 21.80 -8.21 -17.69
CA ARG A 43 21.55 -8.47 -16.27
C ARG A 43 21.68 -9.95 -15.99
N ILE A 44 22.22 -10.30 -14.82
CA ILE A 44 22.08 -11.64 -14.27
C ILE A 44 20.61 -11.83 -13.88
N HIS A 45 19.89 -12.72 -14.55
CA HIS A 45 18.49 -13.02 -14.24
C HIS A 45 18.37 -14.00 -13.08
N THR A 46 19.14 -15.09 -13.14
CA THR A 46 19.27 -16.09 -12.08
C THR A 46 20.60 -16.82 -12.21
N ILE A 47 21.10 -17.38 -11.11
CA ILE A 47 22.33 -18.17 -11.06
C ILE A 47 22.00 -19.53 -10.43
N ARG A 48 22.44 -20.60 -11.09
CA ARG A 48 22.33 -21.97 -10.58
C ARG A 48 23.71 -22.61 -10.51
N ALA A 49 24.29 -22.62 -9.31
CA ALA A 49 25.51 -23.37 -9.03
C ALA A 49 25.19 -24.86 -8.87
N VAL A 50 25.60 -25.69 -9.83
CA VAL A 50 25.31 -27.14 -9.85
C VAL A 50 26.40 -27.92 -9.11
N SER A 51 27.66 -27.50 -9.25
CA SER A 51 28.80 -28.04 -8.52
C SER A 51 29.86 -26.95 -8.31
N SER A 52 30.97 -27.29 -7.64
CA SER A 52 32.13 -26.39 -7.52
C SER A 52 32.82 -26.09 -8.85
N SER A 53 32.48 -26.82 -9.92
CA SER A 53 33.06 -26.70 -11.26
C SER A 53 32.05 -26.40 -12.35
N LEU A 54 30.77 -26.19 -12.01
CA LEU A 54 29.72 -25.92 -12.99
C LEU A 54 28.69 -24.94 -12.43
N VAL A 55 28.60 -23.79 -13.07
CA VAL A 55 27.62 -22.75 -12.78
C VAL A 55 26.89 -22.37 -14.07
N PHE A 56 25.57 -22.39 -14.01
CA PHE A 56 24.72 -21.82 -15.05
C PHE A 56 24.29 -20.41 -14.63
N ILE A 57 24.40 -19.45 -15.54
CA ILE A 57 23.95 -18.07 -15.34
C ILE A 57 22.97 -17.75 -16.46
N VAL A 58 21.75 -17.35 -16.13
CA VAL A 58 20.82 -16.85 -17.14
C VAL A 58 21.02 -15.35 -17.26
N PHE A 59 21.35 -14.88 -18.46
CA PHE A 59 21.46 -13.47 -18.77
C PHE A 59 20.14 -12.96 -19.35
N ARG A 60 19.73 -11.75 -18.96
CA ARG A 60 18.52 -11.08 -19.46
C ARG A 60 18.85 -9.73 -20.07
N GLN A 61 18.31 -9.49 -21.26
CA GLN A 61 18.13 -8.17 -21.86
C GLN A 61 16.66 -7.99 -22.19
N GLN A 62 15.97 -7.15 -21.42
CA GLN A 62 14.54 -6.90 -21.62
C GLN A 62 13.70 -8.20 -21.65
N LEU A 63 13.11 -8.55 -22.81
CA LEU A 63 12.28 -9.76 -23.00
C LEU A 63 13.09 -11.02 -23.31
N ASP A 64 14.38 -10.87 -23.60
CA ASP A 64 15.22 -11.94 -24.11
C ASP A 64 16.17 -12.45 -23.02
N THR A 65 16.25 -13.77 -22.93
CA THR A 65 17.11 -14.48 -21.99
C THR A 65 17.90 -15.57 -22.68
N ILE A 66 19.15 -15.75 -22.26
CA ILE A 66 20.06 -16.79 -22.77
C ILE A 66 20.85 -17.42 -21.63
N GLN A 67 21.09 -18.71 -21.73
CA GLN A 67 21.89 -19.44 -20.75
C GLN A 67 23.38 -19.25 -21.04
N GLY A 68 24.13 -18.93 -19.99
CA GLY A 68 25.58 -18.99 -19.95
C GLY A 68 26.07 -20.16 -19.09
N VAL A 69 27.17 -20.76 -19.51
CA VAL A 69 27.82 -21.91 -18.87
C VAL A 69 29.23 -21.52 -18.48
N LEU A 70 29.52 -21.68 -17.19
CA LEU A 70 30.85 -21.52 -16.63
C LEU A 70 31.34 -22.88 -16.11
N SER A 71 32.25 -23.50 -16.86
CA SER A 71 32.83 -24.81 -16.52
C SER A 71 34.26 -24.96 -17.05
N PRO A 72 35.12 -25.77 -16.41
CA PRO A 72 36.46 -26.04 -16.90
C PRO A 72 36.44 -26.67 -18.29
N THR A 73 37.18 -26.09 -19.23
CA THR A 73 37.34 -26.61 -20.60
C THR A 73 38.83 -26.72 -20.98
N PRO A 74 39.19 -27.51 -22.00
CA PRO A 74 40.58 -27.56 -22.45
C PRO A 74 41.10 -26.18 -22.91
N PRO A 75 42.41 -25.90 -22.81
CA PRO A 75 43.04 -24.61 -23.17
C PRO A 75 42.72 -24.12 -24.59
N PRO A 76 42.83 -22.81 -24.91
CA PRO A 76 43.73 -21.82 -24.28
C PRO A 76 43.11 -20.92 -23.20
N SER A 77 41.79 -20.84 -23.06
CA SER A 77 41.11 -20.03 -22.04
C SER A 77 39.99 -20.81 -21.37
N SER A 78 40.24 -21.22 -20.12
CA SER A 78 39.27 -21.93 -19.28
C SER A 78 38.94 -21.10 -18.05
N PRO A 79 37.66 -21.00 -17.65
CA PRO A 79 37.31 -20.42 -16.36
C PRO A 79 38.06 -21.12 -15.23
N THR A 80 38.68 -20.35 -14.35
CA THR A 80 39.36 -20.90 -13.17
C THR A 80 38.33 -21.31 -12.11
N PRO A 81 38.69 -22.23 -11.19
CA PRO A 81 37.84 -22.52 -10.03
C PRO A 81 37.53 -21.27 -9.18
N HIS A 82 38.43 -20.27 -9.17
CA HIS A 82 38.20 -19.01 -8.46
C HIS A 82 37.16 -18.14 -9.15
N MET A 83 37.21 -18.00 -10.49
CA MET A 83 36.18 -17.34 -11.28
C MET A 83 34.81 -18.00 -11.07
N ILE A 84 34.74 -19.33 -11.10
CA ILE A 84 33.49 -20.08 -10.90
C ILE A 84 32.90 -19.81 -9.51
N HIS A 85 33.75 -19.89 -8.49
CA HIS A 85 33.34 -19.62 -7.12
C HIS A 85 32.92 -18.16 -6.92
N TRP A 86 33.62 -17.21 -7.52
CA TRP A 86 33.26 -15.78 -7.49
C TRP A 86 31.92 -15.52 -8.18
N ALA A 87 31.74 -16.01 -9.41
CA ALA A 87 30.53 -15.81 -10.20
C ALA A 87 29.29 -16.39 -9.50
N SER A 88 29.43 -17.54 -8.82
CA SER A 88 28.34 -18.18 -8.07
C SER A 88 27.77 -17.34 -6.92
N ARG A 89 28.49 -16.30 -6.50
CA ARG A 89 28.13 -15.41 -5.37
C ARG A 89 27.63 -14.04 -5.82
N LEU A 90 27.55 -13.80 -7.14
CA LEU A 90 26.95 -12.57 -7.65
C LEU A 90 25.46 -12.55 -7.37
N ASN A 91 24.93 -11.35 -7.12
CA ASN A 91 23.50 -11.18 -6.90
C ASN A 91 22.76 -11.11 -8.25
N PRO A 92 21.56 -11.72 -8.37
CA PRO A 92 20.65 -11.41 -9.47
C PRO A 92 20.42 -9.90 -9.61
N GLU A 93 20.07 -9.45 -10.81
CA GLU A 93 19.95 -8.05 -11.25
C GLU A 93 21.27 -7.27 -11.43
N THR A 94 22.41 -7.84 -11.04
CA THR A 94 23.74 -7.28 -11.35
C THR A 94 23.93 -7.13 -12.85
N ILE A 95 24.41 -5.98 -13.29
CA ILE A 95 24.74 -5.73 -14.71
C ILE A 95 26.17 -6.18 -14.95
N VAL A 96 26.32 -7.04 -15.97
CA VAL A 96 27.59 -7.65 -16.33
C VAL A 96 27.89 -7.47 -17.81
N HIS A 97 29.16 -7.27 -18.10
CA HIS A 97 29.73 -7.46 -19.42
C HIS A 97 30.26 -8.89 -19.53
N VAL A 98 29.93 -9.58 -20.61
CA VAL A 98 30.24 -11.00 -20.80
C VAL A 98 30.86 -11.20 -22.16
N LYS A 99 32.06 -11.77 -22.18
CA LYS A 99 32.67 -12.30 -23.40
C LYS A 99 32.48 -13.80 -23.42
N ALA A 100 31.89 -14.32 -24.49
CA ALA A 100 31.55 -15.73 -24.58
C ALA A 100 31.64 -16.27 -26.01
N ILE A 101 31.82 -17.58 -26.14
CA ILE A 101 31.65 -18.29 -27.41
C ILE A 101 30.27 -18.92 -27.44
N VAL A 102 29.52 -18.67 -28.50
CA VAL A 102 28.22 -19.32 -28.71
C VAL A 102 28.42 -20.79 -29.05
N GLN A 103 27.71 -21.68 -28.37
CA GLN A 103 27.80 -23.13 -28.62
C GLN A 103 26.42 -23.78 -28.62
N LYS A 104 26.35 -25.01 -29.14
CA LYS A 104 25.14 -25.84 -29.00
C LYS A 104 25.01 -26.32 -27.55
N PRO A 105 23.79 -26.35 -27.00
CA PRO A 105 23.58 -26.74 -25.61
C PRO A 105 23.88 -28.22 -25.40
N ASN A 106 24.53 -28.54 -24.29
CA ASN A 106 24.75 -29.91 -23.88
C ASN A 106 23.52 -30.43 -23.11
N LEU A 107 22.51 -30.89 -23.85
CA LEU A 107 21.23 -31.33 -23.29
C LEU A 107 21.30 -32.77 -22.77
N PRO A 108 20.60 -33.11 -21.67
CA PRO A 108 20.46 -34.49 -21.22
C PRO A 108 19.81 -35.36 -22.29
N LYS A 109 20.05 -36.68 -22.28
CA LYS A 109 19.49 -37.63 -23.27
C LYS A 109 17.96 -37.48 -23.36
N GLY A 110 17.47 -37.04 -24.52
CA GLY A 110 16.05 -36.80 -24.79
C GLY A 110 15.60 -35.34 -24.64
N GLY A 111 16.47 -34.41 -24.24
CA GLY A 111 16.20 -32.97 -24.25
C GLY A 111 16.37 -32.39 -25.66
N GLU A 112 15.35 -31.68 -26.15
CA GLU A 112 15.37 -31.04 -27.47
C GLU A 112 15.81 -29.57 -27.44
N ARG A 113 15.61 -28.87 -26.30
CA ARG A 113 15.90 -27.45 -26.13
C ARG A 113 16.22 -27.06 -24.69
N ILE A 114 16.83 -25.90 -24.48
CA ILE A 114 16.93 -25.30 -23.13
C ILE A 114 15.57 -24.74 -22.74
N GLU A 115 15.00 -25.22 -21.64
CA GLU A 115 13.76 -24.69 -21.06
C GLU A 115 14.08 -23.56 -20.06
N GLY A 116 13.25 -22.51 -20.02
CA GLY A 116 13.40 -21.39 -19.08
C GLY A 116 14.20 -20.18 -19.61
N THR A 117 14.64 -20.20 -20.86
CA THR A 117 15.21 -19.06 -21.58
C THR A 117 14.42 -18.76 -22.85
N SER A 118 14.55 -17.56 -23.45
CA SER A 118 13.91 -17.26 -24.74
C SER A 118 14.75 -17.74 -25.93
N VAL A 119 16.08 -17.77 -25.77
CA VAL A 119 17.01 -18.40 -26.72
C VAL A 119 17.22 -19.84 -26.27
N HIS A 120 16.75 -20.77 -27.09
CA HIS A 120 16.56 -22.18 -26.73
C HIS A 120 17.58 -23.13 -27.38
N ASP A 121 18.12 -22.72 -28.54
CA ASP A 121 18.91 -23.54 -29.46
C ASP A 121 20.43 -23.41 -29.27
N VAL A 122 20.86 -22.40 -28.53
CA VAL A 122 22.27 -22.11 -28.23
C VAL A 122 22.46 -21.65 -26.78
N GLU A 123 23.70 -21.79 -26.28
CA GLU A 123 24.14 -21.27 -24.99
C GLU A 123 25.50 -20.58 -25.10
N LEU A 124 25.87 -19.81 -24.09
CA LEU A 124 27.10 -19.04 -24.04
C LEU A 124 28.16 -19.75 -23.20
N ARG A 125 29.25 -20.20 -23.80
CA ARG A 125 30.44 -20.62 -23.06
C ARG A 125 31.21 -19.38 -22.62
N ILE A 126 31.10 -19.04 -21.34
CA ILE A 126 31.65 -17.80 -20.79
C ILE A 126 33.19 -17.88 -20.75
N LEU A 127 33.85 -16.88 -21.32
CA LEU A 127 35.30 -16.69 -21.30
C LEU A 127 35.70 -15.63 -20.27
N GLU A 128 35.01 -14.49 -20.28
CA GLU A 128 35.24 -13.39 -19.35
C GLU A 128 33.90 -12.91 -18.80
N LEU A 129 33.87 -12.51 -17.52
CA LEU A 129 32.68 -12.04 -16.82
C LEU A 129 33.02 -10.88 -15.88
N HIS A 130 32.60 -9.68 -16.25
CA HIS A 130 32.90 -8.47 -15.49
C HIS A 130 31.63 -7.80 -14.98
N VAL A 131 31.65 -7.37 -13.72
CA VAL A 131 30.58 -6.59 -13.10
C VAL A 131 30.77 -5.12 -13.45
N LEU A 132 29.79 -4.55 -14.16
CA LEU A 132 29.73 -3.12 -14.46
C LEU A 132 28.94 -2.36 -13.37
N SER A 133 27.85 -2.97 -12.89
CA SER A 133 27.02 -2.36 -11.84
C SER A 133 26.48 -3.42 -10.90
N ARG A 134 26.99 -3.41 -9.68
CA ARG A 134 26.60 -4.32 -8.60
C ARG A 134 25.30 -3.87 -7.95
N VAL A 135 24.48 -4.84 -7.57
CA VAL A 135 23.35 -4.60 -6.66
C VAL A 135 23.89 -4.27 -5.26
N ALA A 136 23.69 -3.02 -4.82
CA ALA A 136 24.18 -2.51 -3.54
C ALA A 136 23.42 -3.09 -2.33
N GLU A 137 22.11 -3.32 -2.49
CA GLU A 137 21.23 -3.85 -1.46
C GLU A 137 20.33 -4.95 -2.05
N PRO A 138 19.97 -6.00 -1.29
CA PRO A 138 19.07 -7.04 -1.77
C PRO A 138 17.75 -6.46 -2.30
N VAL A 139 17.31 -6.94 -3.47
CA VAL A 139 16.01 -6.54 -4.03
C VAL A 139 14.87 -7.24 -3.28
N PRO A 140 13.69 -6.58 -3.13
CA PRO A 140 12.55 -7.15 -2.40
C PRO A 140 12.04 -8.49 -2.96
N PHE A 141 12.22 -8.70 -4.26
CA PHE A 141 12.00 -9.95 -4.97
C PHE A 141 12.87 -9.99 -6.22
N THR A 142 13.15 -11.19 -6.74
CA THR A 142 13.85 -11.33 -8.02
C THR A 142 12.86 -11.25 -9.18
N VAL A 143 13.32 -10.75 -10.32
CA VAL A 143 12.47 -10.71 -11.52
C VAL A 143 12.16 -12.12 -12.01
N TYR A 144 13.09 -13.06 -11.86
CA TYR A 144 12.85 -14.47 -12.16
C TYR A 144 11.66 -15.02 -11.36
N ASP A 145 11.63 -14.78 -10.04
CA ASP A 145 10.49 -15.16 -9.19
C ASP A 145 9.19 -14.51 -9.70
N ALA A 146 9.26 -13.22 -10.05
CA ALA A 146 8.11 -12.46 -10.53
C ALA A 146 7.52 -12.96 -11.84
N ASP A 147 8.37 -13.49 -12.72
CA ASP A 147 7.99 -14.07 -14.02
C ASP A 147 7.44 -15.50 -13.85
N ILE A 148 7.94 -16.29 -12.89
CA ILE A 148 7.43 -17.66 -12.63
C ILE A 148 6.21 -17.71 -11.70
N SER A 149 5.92 -16.64 -10.95
CA SER A 149 4.71 -16.51 -10.10
C SER A 149 3.38 -16.56 -10.89
N ALA A 150 3.44 -16.53 -12.23
CA ALA A 150 2.34 -16.30 -13.15
C ALA A 150 1.13 -17.25 -13.00
N GLY A 151 1.33 -18.48 -12.51
CA GLY A 151 0.26 -19.47 -12.39
C GLY A 151 -0.58 -19.42 -11.10
N ALA A 152 -0.21 -18.62 -10.09
CA ALA A 152 -0.86 -18.67 -8.77
C ALA A 152 -1.95 -17.61 -8.55
N ALA A 153 -1.97 -16.54 -9.36
CA ALA A 153 -2.85 -15.37 -9.15
C ALA A 153 -4.33 -15.60 -9.51
N GLY A 154 -4.64 -16.66 -10.27
CA GLY A 154 -6.01 -16.96 -10.69
C GLY A 154 -6.96 -17.36 -9.54
N ALA A 155 -6.43 -17.74 -8.37
CA ALA A 155 -7.23 -18.21 -7.25
C ALA A 155 -7.82 -17.09 -6.37
N GLU A 156 -7.30 -15.87 -6.44
CA GLU A 156 -7.83 -14.71 -5.67
C GLU A 156 -8.85 -13.88 -6.49
N ALA A 157 -8.80 -13.97 -7.83
CA ALA A 157 -9.66 -13.18 -8.71
C ALA A 157 -11.16 -13.55 -8.65
N GLU A 158 -11.49 -14.75 -8.15
CA GLU A 158 -12.88 -15.18 -7.97
C GLU A 158 -13.47 -14.80 -6.61
N ALA A 159 -12.65 -14.46 -5.61
CA ALA A 159 -13.14 -14.10 -4.26
C ALA A 159 -13.39 -12.59 -4.08
N ASP A 160 -12.71 -11.74 -4.86
CA ASP A 160 -12.74 -10.28 -4.71
C ASP A 160 -13.78 -9.56 -5.58
N ASN A 161 -14.56 -10.26 -6.42
CA ASN A 161 -15.55 -9.62 -7.29
C ASN A 161 -16.84 -9.20 -6.54
N GLU A 162 -16.90 -9.36 -5.22
CA GLU A 162 -18.08 -9.00 -4.42
C GLU A 162 -17.99 -7.67 -3.65
N ASP A 163 -16.81 -7.05 -3.51
CA ASP A 163 -16.68 -5.83 -2.72
C ASP A 163 -16.48 -4.56 -3.58
N ASP A 164 -17.57 -4.13 -4.23
CA ASP A 164 -17.76 -2.73 -4.62
C ASP A 164 -18.78 -2.12 -3.64
N GLY A 165 -18.30 -1.73 -2.47
CA GLY A 165 -18.80 -0.64 -1.63
C GLY A 165 -20.23 -0.73 -1.07
N ASP A 166 -20.38 -1.25 0.14
CA ASP A 166 -21.15 -0.57 1.20
C ASP A 166 -20.64 -0.97 2.60
N LYS A 167 -20.66 -0.04 3.55
CA LYS A 167 -20.24 -0.29 4.92
C LYS A 167 -21.35 -1.04 5.70
N ASN A 168 -20.89 -1.88 6.62
CA ASN A 168 -21.61 -2.53 7.74
C ASN A 168 -22.51 -3.72 7.40
N THR A 169 -22.02 -4.94 7.65
CA THR A 169 -22.66 -5.92 8.54
C THR A 169 -21.68 -7.04 8.89
N GLU A 170 -21.52 -7.30 10.19
CA GLU A 170 -20.97 -8.54 10.74
C GLU A 170 -22.00 -9.68 10.57
N ASP A 171 -21.50 -10.93 10.62
CA ASP A 171 -22.21 -12.22 10.69
C ASP A 171 -22.73 -12.85 9.38
N ASP A 172 -22.02 -13.86 8.86
CA ASP A 172 -22.42 -15.27 9.01
C ASP A 172 -21.46 -16.22 8.26
N PHE A 173 -20.71 -17.04 9.02
CA PHE A 173 -19.96 -18.20 8.51
C PHE A 173 -20.80 -19.46 8.71
N ASN A 174 -21.40 -20.00 7.65
CA ASN A 174 -21.65 -21.44 7.49
C ASN A 174 -22.32 -21.74 6.14
N ASN A 175 -21.57 -22.22 5.15
CA ASN A 175 -21.94 -23.48 4.49
C ASN A 175 -20.78 -24.09 3.70
N SER A 176 -20.58 -25.38 3.91
CA SER A 176 -19.62 -26.23 3.21
C SER A 176 -20.29 -26.90 2.01
N ASP A 177 -19.72 -26.77 0.81
CA ASP A 177 -19.69 -27.89 -0.12
C ASP A 177 -18.58 -27.73 -1.16
N SER A 178 -17.74 -28.76 -1.19
CA SER A 178 -16.47 -28.83 -1.89
C SER A 178 -16.63 -29.34 -3.33
N GLN A 179 -16.11 -28.59 -4.30
CA GLN A 179 -15.65 -29.17 -5.56
C GLN A 179 -14.18 -28.79 -5.81
N SER A 180 -13.38 -29.83 -6.02
CA SER A 180 -11.93 -29.83 -6.12
C SER A 180 -11.43 -29.09 -7.37
N GLN A 181 -10.79 -27.93 -7.18
CA GLN A 181 -9.91 -27.33 -8.18
C GLN A 181 -8.45 -27.44 -7.72
N SER A 182 -7.59 -27.82 -8.65
CA SER A 182 -6.19 -28.18 -8.44
C SER A 182 -5.36 -27.00 -7.92
N HIS A 183 -4.93 -27.07 -6.66
CA HIS A 183 -3.97 -26.12 -6.09
C HIS A 183 -2.61 -26.18 -6.82
N PRO A 184 -1.95 -25.03 -7.06
CA PRO A 184 -0.59 -24.99 -7.58
C PRO A 184 0.39 -25.59 -6.56
N SER A 185 1.40 -26.30 -7.07
CA SER A 185 2.43 -27.00 -6.29
C SER A 185 3.10 -26.08 -5.25
N PRO A 186 3.41 -26.56 -4.02
CA PRO A 186 3.84 -25.74 -2.87
C PRO A 186 5.22 -25.05 -2.98
N LEU A 187 5.79 -24.91 -4.18
CA LEU A 187 7.18 -24.47 -4.41
C LEU A 187 7.31 -23.15 -5.22
N THR A 188 6.25 -22.62 -5.81
CA THR A 188 6.34 -21.37 -6.60
C THR A 188 6.12 -20.15 -5.70
N PRO A 189 7.08 -19.20 -5.62
CA PRO A 189 6.89 -17.98 -4.84
C PRO A 189 5.77 -17.12 -5.46
N TYR A 190 4.79 -16.72 -4.67
CA TYR A 190 3.77 -15.73 -5.06
C TYR A 190 4.23 -14.34 -4.59
N ILE A 191 4.14 -13.34 -5.47
CA ILE A 191 4.51 -11.95 -5.15
C ILE A 191 3.25 -11.10 -5.23
N PRO A 192 2.74 -10.58 -4.09
CA PRO A 192 1.54 -9.75 -4.06
C PRO A 192 1.70 -8.46 -4.88
N ASP A 193 0.60 -7.99 -5.47
CA ASP A 193 0.59 -6.76 -6.30
C ASP A 193 1.05 -5.52 -5.54
N ARG A 194 0.70 -5.41 -4.25
CA ARG A 194 1.19 -4.32 -3.39
C ARG A 194 2.72 -4.26 -3.35
N SER A 195 3.40 -5.42 -3.28
CA SER A 195 4.88 -5.46 -3.30
C SER A 195 5.44 -5.08 -4.67
N ARG A 196 4.75 -5.48 -5.75
CA ARG A 196 5.10 -5.11 -7.14
C ARG A 196 4.98 -3.60 -7.36
N ILE A 197 3.91 -2.98 -6.84
CA ILE A 197 3.68 -1.53 -6.92
C ILE A 197 4.68 -0.77 -6.04
N ALA A 198 4.89 -1.19 -4.80
CA ALA A 198 5.85 -0.55 -3.89
C ALA A 198 7.30 -0.61 -4.40
N SER A 199 7.64 -1.67 -5.13
CA SER A 199 8.95 -1.89 -5.74
C SER A 199 8.88 -1.74 -7.26
N ARG A 200 8.21 -0.69 -7.74
CA ARG A 200 7.81 -0.55 -9.14
C ARG A 200 8.95 -0.74 -10.13
N ILE A 201 10.13 -0.18 -9.86
CA ILE A 201 11.29 -0.28 -10.75
C ILE A 201 11.71 -1.73 -11.00
N ILE A 202 11.69 -2.60 -9.98
CA ILE A 202 12.02 -4.02 -10.15
C ILE A 202 10.90 -4.73 -10.91
N HIS A 203 9.64 -4.44 -10.57
CA HIS A 203 8.51 -5.02 -11.30
C HIS A 203 8.50 -4.65 -12.80
N LEU A 204 8.83 -3.40 -13.14
CA LEU A 204 8.93 -2.93 -14.54
C LEU A 204 10.00 -3.66 -15.36
N ARG A 205 10.87 -4.46 -14.74
CA ARG A 205 11.84 -5.31 -15.43
C ARG A 205 11.31 -6.71 -15.77
N SER A 206 10.17 -7.12 -15.18
CA SER A 206 9.50 -8.39 -15.47
C SER A 206 9.05 -8.47 -16.92
N LEU A 207 8.99 -9.68 -17.47
CA LEU A 207 8.52 -9.94 -18.83
C LEU A 207 7.10 -9.41 -19.02
N THR A 208 6.24 -9.61 -18.01
CA THR A 208 4.87 -9.10 -17.97
C THR A 208 4.83 -7.58 -18.13
N ALA A 209 5.47 -6.82 -17.22
CA ALA A 209 5.42 -5.37 -17.28
C ALA A 209 6.08 -4.81 -18.56
N GLN A 210 7.22 -5.39 -18.96
CA GLN A 210 7.91 -5.07 -20.21
C GLN A 210 6.99 -5.25 -21.43
N SER A 211 6.20 -6.31 -21.46
CA SER A 211 5.22 -6.59 -22.53
C SER A 211 4.06 -5.59 -22.50
N THR A 212 3.49 -5.33 -21.32
CA THR A 212 2.41 -4.35 -21.14
C THR A 212 2.77 -2.98 -21.71
N PHE A 213 3.93 -2.43 -21.36
CA PHE A 213 4.28 -1.06 -21.75
C PHE A 213 4.76 -0.94 -23.21
N ARG A 214 5.26 -2.03 -23.83
CA ARG A 214 5.48 -2.07 -25.29
C ARG A 214 4.17 -2.03 -26.06
N ILE A 215 3.16 -2.77 -25.59
CA ILE A 215 1.82 -2.74 -26.17
C ILE A 215 1.20 -1.36 -25.96
N GLN A 216 1.27 -0.79 -24.75
CA GLN A 216 0.78 0.56 -24.48
C GLN A 216 1.40 1.60 -25.43
N SER A 217 2.73 1.55 -25.63
CA SER A 217 3.41 2.43 -26.60
C SER A 217 2.87 2.22 -28.02
N THR A 218 2.58 0.98 -28.42
CA THR A 218 2.03 0.66 -29.74
C THR A 218 0.64 1.25 -29.91
N ILE A 219 -0.22 1.16 -28.89
CA ILE A 219 -1.56 1.78 -28.89
C ILE A 219 -1.45 3.29 -29.17
N SER A 220 -0.60 4.00 -28.42
CA SER A 220 -0.41 5.44 -28.61
C SER A 220 0.17 5.77 -29.99
N THR A 221 1.09 4.96 -30.52
CA THR A 221 1.60 5.14 -31.88
C THR A 221 0.50 4.99 -32.92
N VAL A 222 -0.28 3.91 -32.85
CA VAL A 222 -1.37 3.64 -33.81
C VAL A 222 -2.42 4.74 -33.77
N PHE A 223 -2.83 5.17 -32.58
CA PHE A 223 -3.76 6.28 -32.40
C PHE A 223 -3.30 7.53 -33.15
N ARG A 224 -2.02 7.92 -32.96
CA ARG A 224 -1.45 9.11 -33.61
C ARG A 224 -1.30 8.94 -35.11
N THR A 225 -0.90 7.76 -35.59
CA THR A 225 -0.71 7.53 -37.03
C THR A 225 -2.04 7.42 -37.78
N HIS A 226 -3.07 6.86 -37.15
CA HIS A 226 -4.39 6.70 -37.77
C HIS A 226 -5.18 8.01 -37.82
N LEU A 227 -4.84 8.97 -36.95
CA LEU A 227 -5.41 10.32 -36.91
C LEU A 227 -4.49 11.38 -37.53
N ALA A 228 -3.50 10.98 -38.34
CA ALA A 228 -2.51 11.91 -38.89
C ALA A 228 -3.09 13.00 -39.81
N ASP A 229 -4.33 12.83 -40.31
CA ASP A 229 -5.06 13.84 -41.08
C ASP A 229 -5.72 14.91 -40.19
N LEU A 230 -5.74 14.70 -38.87
CA LEU A 230 -6.18 15.68 -37.87
C LEU A 230 -4.96 16.38 -37.27
N GLU A 231 -5.17 17.55 -36.66
CA GLU A 231 -4.08 18.33 -36.07
C GLU A 231 -3.74 17.85 -34.65
N TYR A 232 -2.47 17.54 -34.41
CA TYR A 232 -1.99 17.14 -33.08
C TYR A 232 -1.77 18.38 -32.21
N ILE A 233 -2.50 18.49 -31.10
CA ILE A 233 -2.47 19.67 -30.23
C ILE A 233 -1.95 19.34 -28.81
N HIS A 234 -1.54 20.40 -28.11
CA HIS A 234 -1.10 20.34 -26.71
C HIS A 234 -1.82 21.42 -25.90
N THR A 235 -2.67 21.01 -24.96
CA THR A 235 -3.53 21.93 -24.21
C THR A 235 -3.02 22.12 -22.77
N PRO A 236 -3.19 23.32 -22.18
CA PRO A 236 -2.75 23.55 -20.81
C PRO A 236 -3.59 22.70 -19.83
N LYS A 237 -2.92 22.17 -18.80
CA LYS A 237 -3.57 21.38 -17.74
C LYS A 237 -3.91 22.19 -16.49
N LEU A 238 -3.58 23.49 -16.50
CA LEU A 238 -3.92 24.45 -15.47
C LEU A 238 -5.08 25.30 -15.96
N GLN A 239 -6.16 25.35 -15.18
CA GLN A 239 -7.38 26.10 -15.49
C GLN A 239 -7.70 27.13 -14.41
N GLY A 240 -8.32 28.24 -14.81
CA GLY A 240 -8.72 29.32 -13.91
C GLY A 240 -10.00 29.02 -13.10
N GLY A 241 -10.81 28.05 -13.56
CA GLY A 241 -12.05 27.62 -12.92
C GLY A 241 -12.22 26.10 -12.96
N ALA A 242 -13.18 25.59 -12.18
CA ALA A 242 -13.60 24.20 -12.28
C ALA A 242 -14.44 24.03 -13.56
N SER A 243 -13.94 23.24 -14.51
CA SER A 243 -14.47 23.15 -15.87
C SER A 243 -15.75 22.32 -16.00
N GLU A 244 -16.03 21.43 -15.05
CA GLU A 244 -17.16 20.51 -15.06
C GLU A 244 -17.80 20.55 -13.65
N SER A 245 -18.99 21.16 -13.53
CA SER A 245 -19.66 21.28 -12.22
C SER A 245 -20.20 19.92 -11.77
N GLY A 246 -19.79 19.49 -10.57
CA GLY A 246 -20.29 18.28 -9.92
C GLY A 246 -19.18 17.33 -9.46
N ALA A 247 -18.03 17.31 -10.13
CA ALA A 247 -16.91 16.46 -9.78
C ALA A 247 -15.87 17.19 -8.91
N SER A 248 -15.19 16.45 -8.03
CA SER A 248 -14.07 17.01 -7.27
C SER A 248 -12.89 17.31 -8.20
N VAL A 249 -12.35 18.53 -8.09
CA VAL A 249 -11.19 19.03 -8.86
C VAL A 249 -9.97 19.21 -7.96
N PHE A 250 -8.77 18.92 -8.47
CA PHE A 250 -7.53 19.24 -7.76
C PHE A 250 -7.28 20.74 -7.80
N LYS A 251 -7.14 21.34 -6.60
CA LYS A 251 -6.85 22.77 -6.41
C LYS A 251 -5.37 22.95 -6.14
N LEU A 252 -4.75 23.93 -6.79
CA LEU A 252 -3.36 24.31 -6.56
C LEU A 252 -3.23 25.82 -6.25
N LYS A 253 -2.18 26.16 -5.49
CA LYS A 253 -1.79 27.55 -5.23
C LYS A 253 -0.97 28.07 -6.41
N TYR A 254 -1.49 29.07 -7.12
CA TYR A 254 -0.89 29.66 -8.31
C TYR A 254 -0.62 31.16 -8.09
N PHE A 255 0.59 31.51 -7.64
CA PHE A 255 1.03 32.90 -7.40
C PHE A 255 0.04 33.75 -6.57
N GLY A 256 -0.46 33.20 -5.45
CA GLY A 256 -1.45 33.86 -4.59
C GLY A 256 -2.89 33.74 -5.06
N ARG A 257 -3.15 33.05 -6.16
CA ARG A 257 -4.48 32.73 -6.70
C ARG A 257 -4.71 31.21 -6.64
N THR A 258 -5.94 30.78 -6.85
CA THR A 258 -6.25 29.36 -7.02
C THR A 258 -6.27 29.02 -8.51
N ALA A 259 -5.65 27.91 -8.86
CA ALA A 259 -5.83 27.27 -10.17
C ALA A 259 -6.25 25.82 -9.96
N PHE A 260 -6.74 25.19 -11.02
CA PHE A 260 -7.28 23.83 -11.00
C PHE A 260 -6.58 22.96 -12.04
N LEU A 261 -6.44 21.67 -11.76
CA LEU A 261 -6.02 20.72 -12.79
C LEU A 261 -7.21 20.36 -13.69
N ALA A 262 -6.97 20.35 -15.00
CA ALA A 262 -7.98 20.03 -16.00
C ALA A 262 -8.45 18.58 -15.86
N GLN A 263 -9.75 18.38 -15.62
CA GLN A 263 -10.32 17.03 -15.57
C GLN A 263 -10.43 16.40 -16.94
N SER A 264 -10.52 17.18 -18.01
CA SER A 264 -10.47 16.68 -19.37
C SER A 264 -9.93 17.79 -20.28
N PRO A 265 -9.33 17.48 -21.43
CA PRO A 265 -8.98 18.49 -22.42
C PRO A 265 -10.20 18.99 -23.22
N GLN A 266 -11.43 18.56 -22.86
CA GLN A 266 -12.65 18.74 -23.64
C GLN A 266 -12.96 20.19 -24.01
N LEU A 267 -12.73 21.15 -23.11
CA LEU A 267 -12.98 22.57 -23.40
C LEU A 267 -12.03 23.10 -24.49
N PHE A 268 -10.73 22.83 -24.34
CA PHE A 268 -9.71 23.33 -25.27
C PHE A 268 -9.79 22.67 -26.65
N LYS A 269 -10.21 21.39 -26.72
CA LYS A 269 -10.50 20.72 -27.98
C LYS A 269 -11.61 21.42 -28.75
N GLN A 270 -12.73 21.73 -28.09
CA GLN A 270 -13.84 22.45 -28.72
C GLN A 270 -13.45 23.87 -29.14
N MET A 271 -12.68 24.58 -28.31
CA MET A 271 -12.14 25.90 -28.67
C MET A 271 -11.22 25.83 -29.90
N SER A 272 -10.48 24.74 -30.07
CA SER A 272 -9.64 24.52 -31.26
C SER A 272 -10.51 24.30 -32.51
N ILE A 273 -11.65 23.62 -32.38
CA ILE A 273 -12.62 23.51 -33.49
C ILE A 273 -13.26 24.87 -33.81
N ALA A 274 -13.60 25.67 -32.78
CA ALA A 274 -14.06 27.05 -32.98
C ALA A 274 -12.97 27.97 -33.58
N ALA A 275 -11.70 27.57 -33.50
CA ALA A 275 -10.55 28.25 -34.10
C ALA A 275 -10.14 27.67 -35.47
N ASP A 276 -11.08 27.05 -36.20
CA ASP A 276 -10.94 26.58 -37.58
C ASP A 276 -9.96 25.41 -37.83
N TYR A 277 -9.57 24.64 -36.80
CA TYR A 277 -8.66 23.49 -37.00
C TYR A 277 -9.28 22.30 -37.75
N GLY A 278 -10.59 22.28 -37.99
CA GLY A 278 -11.29 21.20 -38.73
C GLY A 278 -11.42 19.88 -37.95
N GLY A 279 -10.34 19.43 -37.33
CA GLY A 279 -10.30 18.34 -36.36
C GLY A 279 -8.93 18.25 -35.68
N VAL A 280 -8.95 17.85 -34.42
CA VAL A 280 -7.79 17.83 -33.53
C VAL A 280 -7.74 16.55 -32.71
N TYR A 281 -6.55 16.18 -32.27
CA TYR A 281 -6.38 15.13 -31.26
C TYR A 281 -5.26 15.46 -30.28
N GLU A 282 -5.33 14.89 -29.08
CA GLU A 282 -4.35 15.06 -28.01
C GLU A 282 -4.08 13.73 -27.32
N VAL A 283 -2.82 13.50 -26.94
CA VAL A 283 -2.41 12.43 -26.03
C VAL A 283 -1.76 13.09 -24.83
N GLY A 284 -2.40 13.03 -23.66
CA GLY A 284 -1.95 13.80 -22.51
C GLY A 284 -2.57 13.36 -21.18
N PRO A 285 -2.08 13.92 -20.05
CA PRO A 285 -2.57 13.57 -18.74
C PRO A 285 -3.98 14.13 -18.50
N VAL A 286 -4.78 13.33 -17.79
CA VAL A 286 -6.15 13.60 -17.40
C VAL A 286 -6.28 13.34 -15.90
N PHE A 287 -6.94 14.25 -15.18
CA PHE A 287 -7.00 14.22 -13.72
C PHE A 287 -8.43 13.93 -13.22
N ARG A 288 -8.53 13.10 -12.18
CA ARG A 288 -9.78 12.76 -11.48
C ARG A 288 -9.52 12.90 -9.98
N ALA A 289 -10.23 13.81 -9.31
CA ALA A 289 -10.02 14.04 -7.89
C ALA A 289 -11.06 13.33 -7.02
N GLU A 290 -11.86 12.40 -7.56
CA GLU A 290 -12.73 11.57 -6.71
C GLU A 290 -11.86 10.69 -5.80
N ASN A 291 -12.25 10.57 -4.53
CA ASN A 291 -11.59 9.68 -3.58
C ASN A 291 -12.05 8.23 -3.79
N SER A 292 -11.77 7.68 -4.97
CA SER A 292 -12.09 6.31 -5.36
C SER A 292 -10.82 5.48 -5.41
N ASN A 293 -10.76 4.41 -4.61
CA ASN A 293 -9.62 3.49 -4.56
C ASN A 293 -10.06 2.07 -4.91
N THR A 294 -10.41 1.87 -6.17
CA THR A 294 -10.87 0.58 -6.73
C THR A 294 -9.83 0.00 -7.69
N LYS A 295 -10.08 -1.18 -8.27
CA LYS A 295 -9.22 -1.81 -9.31
C LYS A 295 -9.33 -1.12 -10.68
N ARG A 296 -10.20 -0.11 -10.83
CA ARG A 296 -10.57 0.49 -12.14
C ARG A 296 -10.30 2.00 -12.25
N HIS A 297 -9.96 2.65 -11.15
CA HIS A 297 -9.82 4.11 -11.08
C HIS A 297 -8.40 4.52 -10.70
N LEU A 298 -7.95 5.62 -11.31
CA LEU A 298 -6.70 6.34 -11.02
C LEU A 298 -7.03 7.83 -10.86
N THR A 299 -6.22 8.57 -10.12
CA THR A 299 -6.36 10.03 -9.97
C THR A 299 -5.67 10.80 -11.10
N GLU A 300 -4.72 10.16 -11.77
CA GLU A 300 -4.04 10.65 -12.97
C GLU A 300 -3.89 9.49 -13.96
N TYR A 301 -4.35 9.69 -15.20
CA TYR A 301 -4.26 8.71 -16.27
C TYR A 301 -4.00 9.40 -17.61
N THR A 302 -3.68 8.63 -18.66
CA THR A 302 -3.40 9.18 -19.99
C THR A 302 -4.65 9.10 -20.87
N GLY A 303 -5.15 10.27 -21.30
CA GLY A 303 -6.23 10.38 -22.27
C GLY A 303 -5.71 10.31 -23.70
N LEU A 304 -6.43 9.59 -24.56
CA LEU A 304 -6.37 9.69 -26.02
C LEU A 304 -7.65 10.37 -26.47
N ASP A 305 -7.55 11.64 -26.84
CA ASP A 305 -8.69 12.49 -27.07
C ASP A 305 -8.73 12.97 -28.50
N LEU A 306 -9.91 13.04 -29.10
CA LEU A 306 -10.12 13.67 -30.40
C LEU A 306 -11.40 14.51 -30.41
N GLU A 307 -11.43 15.50 -31.31
CA GLU A 307 -12.59 16.34 -31.60
C GLU A 307 -12.53 16.73 -33.07
N MET A 308 -13.66 16.74 -33.77
CA MET A 308 -13.71 17.08 -35.18
C MET A 308 -15.03 17.73 -35.58
N MET A 309 -15.00 18.52 -36.64
CA MET A 309 -16.19 19.06 -37.27
C MET A 309 -17.10 17.93 -37.78
N VAL A 310 -18.39 18.06 -37.52
CA VAL A 310 -19.44 17.16 -38.01
C VAL A 310 -20.05 17.80 -39.25
N ARG A 311 -20.01 17.11 -40.39
CA ARG A 311 -20.54 17.66 -41.64
C ARG A 311 -22.02 17.38 -41.83
N ARG A 312 -22.44 16.13 -41.59
CA ARG A 312 -23.83 15.69 -41.78
C ARG A 312 -24.40 15.06 -40.53
N ASP A 313 -23.64 14.16 -39.91
CA ASP A 313 -24.12 13.37 -38.79
C ASP A 313 -22.98 13.02 -37.83
N TYR A 314 -23.25 13.00 -36.52
CA TYR A 314 -22.25 12.69 -35.49
C TYR A 314 -21.71 11.26 -35.55
N HIS A 315 -22.40 10.36 -36.27
CA HIS A 315 -21.86 9.05 -36.62
C HIS A 315 -20.53 9.15 -37.38
N GLU A 316 -20.22 10.27 -38.03
CA GLU A 316 -18.88 10.53 -38.60
C GLU A 316 -17.79 10.42 -37.53
N VAL A 317 -18.01 10.98 -36.34
CA VAL A 317 -17.08 10.88 -35.20
C VAL A 317 -17.00 9.44 -34.70
N MET A 318 -18.16 8.80 -34.51
CA MET A 318 -18.25 7.40 -34.06
C MET A 318 -17.46 6.46 -34.97
N LEU A 319 -17.59 6.62 -36.29
CA LEU A 319 -16.90 5.78 -37.28
C LEU A 319 -15.39 6.01 -37.29
N VAL A 320 -14.92 7.24 -37.04
CA VAL A 320 -13.48 7.53 -36.87
C VAL A 320 -12.95 6.80 -35.64
N VAL A 321 -13.63 6.91 -34.50
CA VAL A 321 -13.22 6.23 -33.26
C VAL A 321 -13.24 4.70 -33.42
N ASP A 322 -14.29 4.14 -34.04
CA ASP A 322 -14.39 2.70 -34.36
C ASP A 322 -13.22 2.23 -35.23
N SER A 323 -12.89 3.01 -36.28
CA SER A 323 -11.78 2.69 -37.16
C SER A 323 -10.43 2.72 -36.45
N VAL A 324 -10.19 3.69 -35.57
CA VAL A 324 -8.95 3.80 -34.78
C VAL A 324 -8.81 2.61 -33.83
N LEU A 325 -9.88 2.27 -33.10
CA LEU A 325 -9.87 1.16 -32.15
C LEU A 325 -9.62 -0.19 -32.84
N LYS A 326 -10.25 -0.44 -33.99
CA LYS A 326 -9.97 -1.64 -34.79
C LYS A 326 -8.53 -1.72 -35.27
N ALA A 327 -7.96 -0.61 -35.74
CA ALA A 327 -6.55 -0.55 -36.15
C ALA A 327 -5.62 -0.85 -34.96
N ILE A 328 -5.95 -0.35 -33.76
CA ILE A 328 -5.23 -0.68 -32.52
C ILE A 328 -5.31 -2.19 -32.24
N PHE A 329 -6.51 -2.78 -32.27
CA PHE A 329 -6.68 -4.21 -32.00
C PHE A 329 -5.88 -5.07 -32.99
N GLU A 330 -5.98 -4.76 -34.28
CA GLU A 330 -5.24 -5.45 -35.34
C GLU A 330 -3.73 -5.36 -35.10
N GLU A 331 -3.18 -4.17 -34.85
CA GLU A 331 -1.75 -3.98 -34.63
C GLU A 331 -1.25 -4.73 -33.39
N VAL A 332 -2.00 -4.69 -32.29
CA VAL A 332 -1.64 -5.38 -31.04
C VAL A 332 -1.60 -6.89 -31.26
N TYR A 333 -2.64 -7.47 -31.86
CA TYR A 333 -2.74 -8.92 -32.03
C TYR A 333 -1.87 -9.48 -33.17
N THR A 334 -1.45 -8.65 -34.13
CA THR A 334 -0.56 -9.06 -35.24
C THR A 334 0.91 -8.76 -34.95
N LYS A 335 1.28 -7.52 -34.60
CA LYS A 335 2.68 -7.10 -34.45
C LYS A 335 3.23 -7.29 -33.04
N ARG A 336 2.38 -7.40 -32.01
CA ARG A 336 2.77 -7.62 -30.60
C ARG A 336 2.36 -8.98 -30.06
N ARG A 337 2.20 -9.97 -30.94
CA ARG A 337 1.73 -11.33 -30.57
C ARG A 337 2.56 -11.96 -29.44
N ARG A 338 3.89 -11.84 -29.50
CA ARG A 338 4.82 -12.33 -28.47
C ARG A 338 4.52 -11.72 -27.11
N GLU A 339 4.38 -10.40 -27.04
CA GLU A 339 4.06 -9.67 -25.81
C GLU A 339 2.67 -10.05 -25.28
N VAL A 340 1.67 -10.21 -26.15
CA VAL A 340 0.33 -10.64 -25.72
C VAL A 340 0.37 -12.07 -25.14
N ASP A 341 1.14 -12.98 -25.72
CA ASP A 341 1.26 -14.36 -25.21
C ASP A 341 1.95 -14.42 -23.84
N VAL A 342 2.98 -13.59 -23.63
CA VAL A 342 3.59 -13.40 -22.30
C VAL A 342 2.55 -12.94 -21.29
N LEU A 343 1.72 -11.96 -21.66
CA LEU A 343 0.68 -11.45 -20.76
C LEU A 343 -0.39 -12.49 -20.47
N LYS A 344 -0.81 -13.28 -21.47
CA LYS A 344 -1.79 -14.36 -21.27
C LYS A 344 -1.30 -15.46 -20.33
N ALA A 345 0.01 -15.72 -20.28
CA ALA A 345 0.57 -16.67 -19.35
C ALA A 345 0.41 -16.19 -17.88
N GLN A 346 0.40 -14.88 -17.65
CA GLN A 346 0.22 -14.25 -16.34
C GLN A 346 -1.25 -13.91 -16.03
N PHE A 347 -2.00 -13.50 -17.04
CA PHE A 347 -3.40 -13.07 -16.98
C PHE A 347 -4.18 -13.86 -18.03
N PRO A 348 -4.62 -15.10 -17.72
CA PRO A 348 -5.32 -15.94 -18.68
C PRO A 348 -6.57 -15.26 -19.20
N THR A 349 -6.56 -14.90 -20.48
CA THR A 349 -7.69 -14.27 -21.17
C THR A 349 -7.73 -14.73 -22.64
N PRO A 350 -8.92 -14.99 -23.23
CA PRO A 350 -9.02 -15.26 -24.66
C PRO A 350 -8.65 -14.02 -25.48
N ASP A 351 -8.22 -14.21 -26.73
CA ASP A 351 -8.06 -13.06 -27.65
C ASP A 351 -9.39 -12.31 -27.79
N LEU A 352 -9.29 -10.99 -27.96
CA LEU A 352 -10.44 -10.14 -28.18
C LEU A 352 -11.14 -10.50 -29.50
N VAL A 353 -12.47 -10.60 -29.49
CA VAL A 353 -13.26 -10.85 -30.69
C VAL A 353 -13.99 -9.58 -31.12
N TRP A 354 -13.69 -9.04 -32.30
CA TRP A 354 -14.42 -7.92 -32.91
C TRP A 354 -14.88 -8.26 -34.33
N LEU A 355 -15.95 -7.60 -34.79
CA LEU A 355 -16.53 -7.82 -36.11
C LEU A 355 -16.06 -6.75 -37.11
N PRO A 356 -15.98 -7.06 -38.42
CA PRO A 356 -15.70 -6.06 -39.44
C PRO A 356 -16.72 -4.90 -39.41
N LYS A 357 -18.00 -5.23 -39.24
CA LYS A 357 -19.07 -4.26 -38.96
C LYS A 357 -19.42 -4.31 -37.48
N THR A 358 -19.13 -3.23 -36.76
CA THR A 358 -19.38 -3.14 -35.32
C THR A 358 -20.88 -3.08 -35.05
N PRO A 359 -21.41 -3.88 -34.11
CA PRO A 359 -22.78 -3.71 -33.65
C PRO A 359 -22.94 -2.34 -32.98
N VAL A 360 -23.87 -1.54 -33.49
CA VAL A 360 -24.34 -0.29 -32.89
C VAL A 360 -25.74 -0.54 -32.36
N ILE A 361 -25.89 -0.41 -31.04
CA ILE A 361 -27.11 -0.75 -30.31
C ILE A 361 -27.63 0.54 -29.68
N ALA A 362 -28.92 0.85 -29.83
CA ALA A 362 -29.47 2.00 -29.11
C ALA A 362 -29.54 1.68 -27.61
N PHE A 363 -29.32 2.67 -26.75
CA PHE A 363 -29.37 2.52 -25.29
C PHE A 363 -30.67 1.84 -24.84
N ALA A 364 -31.80 2.28 -25.39
CA ALA A 364 -33.12 1.70 -25.13
C ALA A 364 -33.22 0.21 -25.55
N ASP A 365 -32.56 -0.20 -26.64
CA ASP A 365 -32.48 -1.61 -27.02
C ASP A 365 -31.61 -2.41 -26.05
N GLY A 366 -30.50 -1.83 -25.56
CA GLY A 366 -29.64 -2.44 -24.55
C GLY A 366 -30.35 -2.66 -23.21
N ILE A 367 -31.11 -1.66 -22.75
CA ILE A 367 -31.98 -1.77 -21.57
C ILE A 367 -33.04 -2.87 -21.79
N GLN A 368 -33.67 -2.92 -22.97
CA GLN A 368 -34.65 -3.96 -23.27
C GLN A 368 -34.02 -5.35 -23.26
N MET A 369 -32.79 -5.52 -23.76
CA MET A 369 -32.07 -6.80 -23.67
C MET A 369 -31.85 -7.25 -22.22
N LEU A 370 -31.51 -6.32 -21.33
CA LEU A 370 -31.36 -6.62 -19.89
C LEU A 370 -32.70 -7.03 -19.26
N ILE A 371 -33.77 -6.28 -19.55
CA ILE A 371 -35.13 -6.59 -19.06
C ILE A 371 -35.60 -7.95 -19.57
N ASP A 372 -35.42 -8.23 -20.86
CA ASP A 372 -35.83 -9.48 -21.51
C ASP A 372 -35.05 -10.69 -20.96
N SER A 373 -33.80 -10.49 -20.53
CA SER A 373 -33.01 -11.53 -19.86
C SER A 373 -33.47 -11.83 -18.42
N GLY A 374 -34.38 -11.03 -17.87
CA GLY A 374 -34.82 -11.11 -16.47
C GLY A 374 -33.80 -10.59 -15.47
N TRP A 375 -32.80 -9.81 -15.91
CA TRP A 375 -31.79 -9.25 -15.02
C TRP A 375 -32.36 -8.11 -14.18
N THR A 376 -32.06 -8.15 -12.88
CA THR A 376 -32.34 -7.08 -11.92
C THR A 376 -31.05 -6.72 -11.19
N ASP A 377 -30.90 -5.45 -10.83
CA ASP A 377 -29.73 -5.02 -10.06
C ASP A 377 -29.75 -5.71 -8.68
N PRO A 378 -28.68 -6.42 -8.27
CA PRO A 378 -28.65 -7.11 -6.99
C PRO A 378 -28.83 -6.19 -5.78
N SER A 379 -28.45 -4.91 -5.90
CA SER A 379 -28.53 -3.93 -4.80
C SER A 379 -29.95 -3.42 -4.57
N SER A 380 -30.69 -3.15 -5.65
CA SER A 380 -32.04 -2.57 -5.59
C SER A 380 -33.14 -3.60 -5.82
N GLN A 381 -32.80 -4.80 -6.30
CA GLN A 381 -33.71 -5.83 -6.80
C GLN A 381 -34.70 -5.32 -7.85
N GLN A 382 -34.33 -4.25 -8.57
CA GLN A 382 -35.15 -3.63 -9.60
C GLN A 382 -34.51 -3.79 -10.98
N PRO A 383 -35.31 -3.81 -12.05
CA PRO A 383 -34.77 -3.75 -13.41
C PRO A 383 -34.05 -2.41 -13.64
N PRO A 384 -33.13 -2.35 -14.62
CA PRO A 384 -32.41 -1.12 -14.92
C PRO A 384 -33.38 -0.02 -15.35
N LEU A 385 -33.12 1.20 -14.87
CA LEU A 385 -33.95 2.36 -15.17
C LEU A 385 -33.67 2.87 -16.58
N LYS A 386 -34.73 3.19 -17.31
CA LYS A 386 -34.67 3.59 -18.73
C LYS A 386 -34.07 4.98 -18.95
N ASN A 387 -34.06 5.81 -17.90
CA ASN A 387 -33.68 7.22 -17.94
C ASN A 387 -32.45 7.53 -17.08
N GLN A 388 -31.69 6.50 -16.69
CA GLN A 388 -30.48 6.65 -15.91
C GLN A 388 -29.34 5.93 -16.61
N ASP A 389 -28.13 6.21 -16.16
CA ASP A 389 -26.95 5.52 -16.66
C ASP A 389 -26.93 4.05 -16.21
N LEU A 390 -26.15 3.22 -16.90
CA LEU A 390 -25.99 1.82 -16.54
C LEU A 390 -25.10 1.67 -15.30
N SER A 391 -25.52 0.83 -14.35
CA SER A 391 -24.60 0.39 -13.30
C SER A 391 -23.52 -0.52 -13.90
N THR A 392 -22.32 -0.52 -13.32
CA THR A 392 -21.20 -1.37 -13.75
C THR A 392 -21.60 -2.85 -13.94
N ARG A 393 -22.47 -3.37 -13.06
CA ARG A 393 -22.97 -4.75 -13.13
C ARG A 393 -23.90 -4.94 -14.34
N ALA A 394 -24.73 -3.94 -14.64
CA ALA A 394 -25.58 -3.93 -15.83
C ALA A 394 -24.76 -3.90 -17.13
N GLU A 395 -23.68 -3.10 -17.19
CA GLU A 395 -22.77 -3.07 -18.35
C GLU A 395 -22.16 -4.45 -18.64
N ILE A 396 -21.65 -5.12 -17.60
CA ILE A 396 -21.02 -6.44 -17.70
C ILE A 396 -22.06 -7.47 -18.18
N GLN A 397 -23.27 -7.43 -17.63
CA GLN A 397 -24.34 -8.33 -18.05
C GLN A 397 -24.75 -8.07 -19.50
N LEU A 398 -24.92 -6.81 -19.90
CA LEU A 398 -25.24 -6.45 -21.28
C LEU A 398 -24.15 -6.93 -22.24
N GLY A 399 -22.88 -6.80 -21.86
CA GLY A 399 -21.75 -7.34 -22.60
C GLY A 399 -21.83 -8.86 -22.81
N LYS A 400 -22.26 -9.62 -21.80
CA LYS A 400 -22.49 -11.07 -21.94
C LYS A 400 -23.60 -11.38 -22.94
N LEU A 401 -24.74 -10.69 -22.84
CA LEU A 401 -25.86 -10.87 -23.77
C LEU A 401 -25.48 -10.52 -25.21
N ILE A 402 -24.68 -9.47 -25.41
CA ILE A 402 -24.17 -9.08 -26.72
C ILE A 402 -23.19 -10.12 -27.26
N LYS A 403 -22.31 -10.66 -26.41
CA LYS A 403 -21.39 -11.73 -26.79
C LYS A 403 -22.14 -12.99 -27.20
N GLU A 404 -23.19 -13.38 -26.48
CA GLU A 404 -24.03 -14.53 -26.83
C GLU A 404 -24.77 -14.32 -28.16
N LYS A 405 -25.30 -13.12 -28.39
CA LYS A 405 -26.12 -12.80 -29.57
C LYS A 405 -25.31 -12.55 -30.84
N TYR A 406 -24.19 -11.83 -30.72
CA TYR A 406 -23.41 -11.33 -31.86
C TYR A 406 -22.00 -11.92 -31.95
N ASN A 407 -21.57 -12.71 -30.96
CA ASN A 407 -20.23 -13.29 -30.87
C ASN A 407 -19.12 -12.23 -30.96
N THR A 408 -19.23 -11.16 -30.18
CA THR A 408 -18.21 -10.11 -30.11
C THR A 408 -18.03 -9.59 -28.69
N ASP A 409 -16.79 -9.21 -28.36
CA ASP A 409 -16.41 -8.50 -27.15
C ASP A 409 -16.43 -6.97 -27.35
N TYR A 410 -16.69 -6.46 -28.56
CA TYR A 410 -16.58 -5.06 -28.93
C TYR A 410 -17.86 -4.55 -29.59
N TYR A 411 -18.47 -3.51 -29.02
CA TYR A 411 -19.71 -2.93 -29.51
C TYR A 411 -19.85 -1.46 -29.11
N ILE A 412 -20.81 -0.77 -29.74
CA ILE A 412 -21.14 0.63 -29.47
C ILE A 412 -22.58 0.71 -28.96
N LEU A 413 -22.77 1.40 -27.84
CA LEU A 413 -24.08 1.79 -27.34
C LEU A 413 -24.31 3.26 -27.71
N ASP A 414 -25.46 3.57 -28.30
CA ASP A 414 -25.75 4.88 -28.90
C ASP A 414 -27.07 5.45 -28.37
N LEU A 415 -27.30 6.75 -28.51
CA LEU A 415 -28.55 7.43 -28.13
C LEU A 415 -28.87 7.37 -26.63
N PHE A 416 -27.90 7.72 -25.80
CA PHE A 416 -28.08 7.75 -24.34
C PHE A 416 -29.09 8.81 -23.89
N PRO A 417 -29.76 8.60 -22.74
CA PRO A 417 -30.69 9.57 -22.16
C PRO A 417 -29.96 10.85 -21.72
N LYS A 418 -30.62 12.01 -21.88
CA LYS A 418 -30.04 13.33 -21.53
C LYS A 418 -29.56 13.42 -20.08
N SER A 419 -30.28 12.79 -19.15
CA SER A 419 -29.98 12.75 -17.72
C SER A 419 -28.66 12.05 -17.36
N ALA A 420 -28.14 11.18 -18.23
CA ALA A 420 -26.88 10.47 -18.00
C ALA A 420 -25.67 11.21 -18.60
N ARG A 421 -25.87 12.36 -19.25
CA ARG A 421 -24.83 13.01 -20.06
C ARG A 421 -24.49 14.42 -19.58
N PRO A 422 -23.24 14.88 -19.80
CA PRO A 422 -22.83 16.24 -19.46
C PRO A 422 -23.64 17.30 -20.21
N PHE A 423 -23.70 18.51 -19.64
CA PHE A 423 -24.47 19.66 -20.17
C PHE A 423 -24.14 20.03 -21.62
N TYR A 424 -22.90 19.84 -22.07
CA TYR A 424 -22.45 20.20 -23.42
C TYR A 424 -22.89 19.18 -24.49
N THR A 425 -23.64 18.14 -24.12
CA THR A 425 -24.05 17.07 -25.04
C THR A 425 -25.25 17.51 -25.89
N MET A 426 -25.14 17.37 -27.21
CA MET A 426 -26.21 17.73 -28.13
C MET A 426 -27.43 16.81 -27.96
N PRO A 427 -28.65 17.36 -27.74
CA PRO A 427 -29.89 16.59 -27.84
C PRO A 427 -30.07 15.97 -29.23
N ALA A 428 -30.67 14.78 -29.29
CA ALA A 428 -30.95 14.14 -30.57
C ALA A 428 -31.89 15.01 -31.42
N SER A 429 -31.72 14.97 -32.74
CA SER A 429 -32.61 15.69 -33.65
C SER A 429 -34.08 15.31 -33.44
N THR A 430 -35.02 16.24 -33.68
CA THR A 430 -36.46 15.97 -33.55
C THR A 430 -36.92 14.76 -34.37
N LYS A 431 -36.31 14.53 -35.54
CA LYS A 431 -36.59 13.38 -36.39
C LYS A 431 -36.18 12.07 -35.71
N LEU A 432 -35.00 12.05 -35.08
CA LEU A 432 -34.45 10.89 -34.39
C LEU A 432 -35.20 10.60 -33.10
N GLN A 433 -35.49 11.63 -32.30
CA GLN A 433 -36.34 11.53 -31.10
C GLN A 433 -37.70 10.90 -31.43
N LYS A 434 -38.41 11.41 -32.45
CA LYS A 434 -39.70 10.85 -32.90
C LYS A 434 -39.59 9.43 -33.47
N ALA A 435 -38.42 9.04 -34.00
CA ALA A 435 -38.21 7.67 -34.45
C ALA A 435 -38.05 6.71 -33.27
N MET A 436 -37.31 7.14 -32.24
CA MET A 436 -37.15 6.38 -31.01
C MET A 436 -38.46 6.26 -30.22
N GLU A 437 -39.24 7.34 -30.13
CA GLU A 437 -40.58 7.33 -29.52
C GLU A 437 -41.53 6.36 -30.24
N ARG A 438 -41.47 6.27 -31.58
CA ARG A 438 -42.29 5.30 -32.32
C ARG A 438 -41.88 3.86 -32.09
N LYS A 439 -40.58 3.60 -31.89
CA LYS A 439 -40.04 2.25 -31.71
C LYS A 439 -40.23 1.74 -30.28
N HIS A 440 -40.04 2.62 -29.30
CA HIS A 440 -39.99 2.26 -27.88
C HIS A 440 -41.21 2.77 -27.08
N GLY A 441 -41.94 3.77 -27.58
CA GLY A 441 -43.05 4.38 -26.86
C GLY A 441 -42.61 4.86 -25.48
N ASP A 442 -43.41 4.51 -24.46
CA ASP A 442 -43.12 4.84 -23.06
C ASP A 442 -41.84 4.15 -22.52
N SER A 443 -41.26 3.18 -23.24
CA SER A 443 -40.02 2.51 -22.82
C SER A 443 -38.73 3.28 -23.12
N LEU A 444 -38.81 4.43 -23.82
CA LEU A 444 -37.63 5.23 -24.18
C LEU A 444 -36.96 5.91 -22.98
N GLY A 445 -37.70 6.20 -21.91
CA GLY A 445 -37.14 6.84 -20.71
C GLY A 445 -36.93 8.36 -20.82
N GLY A 446 -37.18 9.00 -21.96
CA GLY A 446 -37.18 10.46 -22.08
C GLY A 446 -36.50 10.99 -23.34
N LEU A 447 -35.90 12.18 -23.23
CA LEU A 447 -35.14 12.80 -24.31
C LEU A 447 -33.80 12.09 -24.48
N VAL A 448 -33.49 11.63 -25.69
CA VAL A 448 -32.20 11.04 -26.03
C VAL A 448 -31.24 12.08 -26.60
N THR A 449 -29.95 11.74 -26.59
CA THR A 449 -28.85 12.61 -27.03
C THR A 449 -28.09 12.02 -28.20
N SER A 450 -27.36 12.84 -28.93
CA SER A 450 -26.41 12.42 -29.97
C SER A 450 -25.07 12.01 -29.33
N SER A 451 -25.12 11.03 -28.41
CA SER A 451 -23.94 10.53 -27.69
C SER A 451 -23.88 9.00 -27.69
N PHE A 452 -22.67 8.49 -27.57
CA PHE A 452 -22.37 7.07 -27.64
C PHE A 452 -21.26 6.71 -26.68
N ASP A 453 -21.30 5.47 -26.19
CA ASP A 453 -20.20 4.86 -25.46
C ASP A 453 -19.76 3.60 -26.20
N ILE A 454 -18.46 3.30 -26.12
CA ILE A 454 -17.87 2.12 -26.74
C ILE A 454 -17.40 1.17 -25.65
N PHE A 455 -17.73 -0.10 -25.82
CA PHE A 455 -17.51 -1.14 -24.82
C PHE A 455 -16.54 -2.20 -25.32
N VAL A 456 -15.68 -2.66 -24.42
CA VAL A 456 -14.84 -3.85 -24.58
C VAL A 456 -15.11 -4.78 -23.40
N ARG A 457 -15.47 -6.03 -23.69
CA ARG A 457 -15.80 -7.06 -22.69
C ARG A 457 -16.85 -6.60 -21.66
N GLY A 458 -17.85 -5.87 -22.13
CA GLY A 458 -18.95 -5.39 -21.29
C GLY A 458 -18.55 -4.27 -20.32
N GLN A 459 -17.48 -3.54 -20.58
CA GLN A 459 -17.08 -2.37 -19.80
C GLN A 459 -16.72 -1.21 -20.72
N GLU A 460 -17.11 -0.01 -20.32
CA GLU A 460 -16.87 1.22 -21.08
C GLU A 460 -15.35 1.46 -21.25
N ILE A 461 -14.90 1.82 -22.46
CA ILE A 461 -13.53 2.31 -22.73
C ILE A 461 -13.50 3.75 -23.25
N THR A 462 -14.65 4.27 -23.67
CA THR A 462 -14.75 5.54 -24.39
C THR A 462 -16.15 6.07 -24.27
N THR A 463 -16.24 7.37 -24.01
CA THR A 463 -17.46 8.16 -24.17
C THR A 463 -17.25 9.23 -25.24
N GLY A 464 -18.27 9.46 -26.06
CA GLY A 464 -18.21 10.39 -27.18
C GLY A 464 -19.58 10.90 -27.63
N GLY A 465 -19.57 11.83 -28.57
CA GLY A 465 -20.81 12.38 -29.12
C GLY A 465 -20.66 13.76 -29.71
N GLN A 466 -21.77 14.28 -30.23
CA GLN A 466 -21.89 15.64 -30.71
C GLN A 466 -21.99 16.62 -29.54
N ARG A 467 -21.31 17.75 -29.67
CA ARG A 467 -21.35 18.84 -28.70
C ARG A 467 -22.30 19.95 -29.15
N ILE A 468 -22.83 20.70 -28.17
CA ILE A 468 -23.62 21.90 -28.44
C ILE A 468 -22.70 22.98 -28.99
N HIS A 469 -22.93 23.40 -30.23
CA HIS A 469 -22.16 24.46 -30.90
C HIS A 469 -22.90 25.81 -30.92
N ASP A 470 -24.21 25.81 -30.65
CA ASP A 470 -25.01 27.04 -30.55
C ASP A 470 -24.83 27.67 -29.16
N TYR A 471 -24.45 28.95 -29.13
CA TYR A 471 -24.17 29.66 -27.89
C TYR A 471 -25.39 29.76 -26.96
N GLY A 472 -26.58 30.06 -27.50
CA GLY A 472 -27.80 30.20 -26.70
C GLY A 472 -28.18 28.90 -26.01
N MET A 473 -28.21 27.82 -26.79
CA MET A 473 -28.47 26.46 -26.30
C MET A 473 -27.45 25.99 -25.26
N LEU A 474 -26.17 26.34 -25.44
CA LEU A 474 -25.12 25.98 -24.49
C LEU A 474 -25.31 26.71 -23.15
N VAL A 475 -25.65 27.99 -23.18
CA VAL A 475 -25.93 28.78 -21.97
C VAL A 475 -27.18 28.26 -21.25
N ASP A 476 -28.24 27.92 -22.01
CA ASP A 476 -29.45 27.32 -21.44
C ASP A 476 -29.15 25.97 -20.79
N ALA A 477 -28.36 25.10 -21.45
CA ALA A 477 -27.94 23.82 -20.90
C ALA A 477 -27.05 23.96 -19.65
N MET A 478 -26.18 24.98 -19.60
CA MET A 478 -25.41 25.31 -18.40
C MET A 478 -26.33 25.72 -17.24
N ALA A 479 -27.33 26.55 -17.50
CA ALA A 479 -28.31 26.97 -16.49
C ALA A 479 -29.15 25.80 -15.99
N GLU A 480 -29.58 24.89 -16.86
CA GLU A 480 -30.33 23.66 -16.51
C GLU A 480 -29.52 22.70 -15.61
N ASN A 481 -28.19 22.74 -15.67
CA ASN A 481 -27.29 21.86 -14.92
C ASN A 481 -26.55 22.58 -13.78
N ASP A 482 -27.02 23.77 -13.37
CA ASP A 482 -26.42 24.60 -12.30
C ASP A 482 -24.93 24.93 -12.51
N ILE A 483 -24.51 25.09 -13.77
CA ILE A 483 -23.12 25.38 -14.14
C ILE A 483 -22.90 26.89 -14.21
N SER A 484 -21.96 27.40 -13.42
CA SER A 484 -21.58 28.81 -13.49
C SER A 484 -20.74 29.11 -14.73
N ALA A 485 -21.08 30.18 -15.45
CA ALA A 485 -20.25 30.72 -16.53
C ALA A 485 -18.92 31.33 -16.04
N ARG A 486 -18.77 31.54 -14.72
CA ARG A 486 -17.59 32.18 -14.13
C ARG A 486 -16.36 31.29 -14.29
N GLY A 487 -15.32 31.82 -14.93
CA GLY A 487 -14.09 31.07 -15.24
C GLY A 487 -14.17 30.26 -16.53
N LEU A 488 -15.29 30.31 -17.25
CA LEU A 488 -15.52 29.67 -18.56
C LEU A 488 -15.72 30.71 -19.67
N GLU A 489 -15.40 31.99 -19.42
CA GLU A 489 -15.64 33.08 -20.36
C GLU A 489 -14.92 32.85 -21.70
N GLU A 490 -13.66 32.42 -21.64
CA GLU A 490 -12.85 32.11 -22.84
C GLU A 490 -13.43 30.93 -23.64
N TYR A 491 -13.92 29.90 -22.94
CA TYR A 491 -14.61 28.78 -23.58
C TYR A 491 -15.87 29.24 -24.31
N LEU A 492 -16.70 30.05 -23.65
CA LEU A 492 -17.95 30.57 -24.19
C LEU A 492 -17.75 31.56 -25.35
N ASP A 493 -16.67 32.34 -25.33
CA ASP A 493 -16.34 33.27 -26.41
C ASP A 493 -16.17 32.57 -27.76
N GLY A 494 -15.57 31.36 -27.77
CA GLY A 494 -15.45 30.55 -28.99
C GLY A 494 -16.80 30.27 -29.65
N PHE A 495 -17.83 29.96 -28.87
CA PHE A 495 -19.18 29.71 -29.38
C PHE A 495 -19.91 31.01 -29.75
N ARG A 496 -19.65 32.10 -29.02
CA ARG A 496 -20.20 33.43 -29.30
C ARG A 496 -19.72 33.98 -30.64
N TRP A 497 -18.48 33.67 -31.02
CA TRP A 497 -17.89 34.07 -32.31
C TRP A 497 -18.23 33.11 -33.46
N GLY A 498 -18.92 32.02 -33.16
CA GLY A 498 -19.39 31.03 -34.12
C GLY A 498 -18.55 29.76 -34.08
N ALA A 499 -19.10 28.70 -33.48
CA ALA A 499 -18.53 27.36 -33.54
C ALA A 499 -19.29 26.51 -34.58
N PRO A 500 -18.59 25.75 -35.44
CA PRO A 500 -19.26 24.82 -36.35
C PRO A 500 -19.85 23.63 -35.56
N PRO A 501 -20.81 22.87 -36.11
CA PRO A 501 -21.21 21.58 -35.54
C PRO A 501 -19.99 20.67 -35.41
N HIS A 502 -19.80 20.07 -34.23
CA HIS A 502 -18.64 19.24 -33.92
C HIS A 502 -18.96 18.17 -32.90
N GLY A 503 -18.08 17.18 -32.80
CA GLY A 503 -18.15 16.13 -31.82
C GLY A 503 -16.80 15.48 -31.61
N GLY A 504 -16.69 14.70 -30.53
CA GLY A 504 -15.43 14.12 -30.12
C GLY A 504 -15.62 12.90 -29.24
N ALA A 505 -14.49 12.34 -28.83
CA ALA A 505 -14.43 11.22 -27.89
C ALA A 505 -13.16 11.31 -27.05
N GLY A 506 -13.23 10.72 -25.86
CA GLY A 506 -12.08 10.52 -24.98
C GLY A 506 -11.90 9.04 -24.66
N ILE A 507 -10.67 8.55 -24.77
CA ILE A 507 -10.31 7.15 -24.51
C ILE A 507 -9.29 7.13 -23.37
N GLY A 508 -9.54 6.36 -22.31
CA GLY A 508 -8.52 6.13 -21.28
C GLY A 508 -7.51 5.08 -21.75
N LEU A 509 -6.25 5.46 -21.96
CA LEU A 509 -5.21 4.56 -22.48
C LEU A 509 -5.01 3.33 -21.57
N GLU A 510 -4.91 3.54 -20.27
CA GLU A 510 -4.73 2.48 -19.27
C GLU A 510 -5.95 1.56 -19.22
N ARG A 511 -7.15 2.14 -19.34
CA ARG A 511 -8.41 1.39 -19.31
C ARG A 511 -8.62 0.53 -20.57
N LEU A 512 -8.31 1.08 -21.74
CA LEU A 512 -8.29 0.34 -23.00
C LEU A 512 -7.34 -0.85 -22.91
N LEU A 513 -6.11 -0.63 -22.48
CA LEU A 513 -5.08 -1.66 -22.34
C LEU A 513 -5.52 -2.75 -21.35
N MET A 514 -6.04 -2.35 -20.18
CA MET A 514 -6.53 -3.27 -19.14
C MET A 514 -7.61 -4.21 -19.68
N LEU A 515 -8.60 -3.68 -20.42
CA LEU A 515 -9.75 -4.45 -20.88
C LEU A 515 -9.44 -5.31 -22.11
N VAL A 516 -8.63 -4.80 -23.05
CA VAL A 516 -8.19 -5.57 -24.22
C VAL A 516 -7.38 -6.81 -23.81
N LEU A 517 -6.50 -6.65 -22.81
CA LEU A 517 -5.55 -7.69 -22.38
C LEU A 517 -5.93 -8.39 -21.06
N GLY A 518 -7.05 -8.04 -20.43
CA GLY A 518 -7.54 -8.69 -19.21
C GLY A 518 -6.60 -8.55 -17.99
N LEU A 519 -6.03 -7.37 -17.74
CA LEU A 519 -5.00 -7.16 -16.71
C LEU A 519 -5.52 -7.10 -15.25
N ASN A 520 -6.82 -7.32 -15.03
CA ASN A 520 -7.57 -7.33 -13.76
C ASN A 520 -7.56 -6.02 -12.91
N ASP A 521 -6.47 -5.26 -12.91
CA ASP A 521 -6.30 -4.00 -12.20
C ASP A 521 -5.66 -2.95 -13.12
N ILE A 522 -6.22 -1.74 -13.15
CA ILE A 522 -5.74 -0.62 -13.97
C ILE A 522 -4.30 -0.20 -13.62
N ARG A 523 -3.85 -0.45 -12.38
CA ARG A 523 -2.47 -0.18 -11.93
C ARG A 523 -1.46 -1.04 -12.68
N ASN A 524 -1.86 -2.19 -13.22
CA ASN A 524 -1.01 -3.00 -14.09
C ASN A 524 -0.82 -2.36 -15.47
N ALA A 525 -1.79 -1.54 -15.90
CA ALA A 525 -1.73 -0.78 -17.14
C ALA A 525 -1.06 0.60 -17.01
N SER A 526 -0.78 1.10 -15.79
CA SER A 526 -0.10 2.38 -15.58
C SER A 526 1.36 2.18 -15.16
N MET A 527 2.33 2.82 -15.83
CA MET A 527 3.75 2.59 -15.52
C MET A 527 4.13 3.03 -14.10
N TYR A 528 3.57 4.15 -13.65
CA TYR A 528 3.70 4.66 -12.28
C TYR A 528 2.33 5.12 -11.79
N PRO A 529 1.49 4.20 -11.27
CA PRO A 529 0.12 4.53 -10.94
C PRO A 529 0.02 5.67 -9.92
N ARG A 530 -1.05 6.46 -10.06
CA ARG A 530 -1.47 7.48 -9.11
C ARG A 530 -2.92 7.22 -8.74
N ASP A 531 -3.14 6.97 -7.47
CA ASP A 531 -4.43 6.81 -6.80
C ASP A 531 -4.40 7.65 -5.50
N PRO A 532 -5.51 7.73 -4.74
CA PRO A 532 -5.55 8.55 -3.52
C PRO A 532 -4.50 8.18 -2.46
N LYS A 533 -3.90 6.99 -2.54
CA LYS A 533 -2.89 6.47 -1.57
C LYS A 533 -1.47 6.44 -2.14
N SER A 534 -1.26 6.91 -3.36
CA SER A 534 0.01 6.78 -4.08
C SER A 534 1.06 7.80 -3.64
N LEU A 535 0.61 9.00 -3.25
CA LEU A 535 1.50 10.03 -2.74
C LEU A 535 1.47 10.04 -1.22
N PRO A 536 2.60 10.41 -0.61
CA PRO A 536 2.61 10.89 0.75
C PRO A 536 1.44 11.73 1.18
N GLU A 537 0.76 11.32 2.26
CA GLU A 537 0.33 12.34 3.19
C GLU A 537 1.60 13.07 3.64
N PRO A 538 1.65 14.41 3.65
CA PRO A 538 2.75 15.06 4.34
C PRO A 538 2.75 14.51 5.77
N PRO A 539 3.91 14.14 6.35
CA PRO A 539 3.96 13.90 7.79
C PRO A 539 3.28 15.11 8.39
N LYS A 540 2.24 14.91 9.22
CA LYS A 540 1.69 15.99 10.04
C LYS A 540 2.93 16.68 10.60
N ALA A 541 3.22 17.90 10.12
CA ALA A 541 4.41 18.58 10.54
C ALA A 541 4.37 18.48 12.06
N LEU A 542 5.46 18.01 12.67
CA LEU A 542 5.61 18.06 14.12
C LEU A 542 5.74 19.55 14.48
N GLU A 543 4.69 20.34 14.24
CA GLU A 543 4.50 21.66 14.80
C GLU A 543 4.41 21.43 16.31
N GLY A 544 5.54 21.61 17.00
CA GLY A 544 5.67 21.37 18.43
C GLY A 544 6.11 19.94 18.81
N ILE A 545 7.27 19.48 18.32
CA ILE A 545 7.98 18.37 19.00
C ILE A 545 8.09 18.73 20.48
N ARG A 546 7.62 17.83 21.37
CA ARG A 546 7.49 18.12 22.80
C ARG A 546 8.85 18.37 23.47
N HIS A 547 9.88 17.69 22.98
CA HIS A 547 11.27 17.78 23.44
C HIS A 547 12.20 18.13 22.28
N PRO A 548 12.38 19.41 21.94
CA PRO A 548 13.29 19.83 20.86
C PRO A 548 14.73 19.36 21.06
N GLU A 549 15.17 19.20 22.31
CA GLU A 549 16.49 18.67 22.68
C GLU A 549 16.68 17.18 22.32
N ALA A 550 15.59 16.48 22.02
CA ALA A 550 15.57 15.08 21.60
C ALA A 550 15.07 14.94 20.15
N ASP A 551 15.34 15.94 19.30
CA ASP A 551 15.12 15.85 17.87
C ASP A 551 16.18 14.94 17.21
N THR A 552 15.71 14.01 16.38
CA THR A 552 16.57 13.07 15.63
C THR A 552 16.73 13.47 14.16
N LEU A 553 16.01 14.50 13.69
CA LEU A 553 16.13 15.04 12.33
C LEU A 553 17.34 15.97 12.15
N SER A 554 17.73 16.69 13.21
CA SER A 554 18.83 17.67 13.19
C SER A 554 20.23 17.07 13.39
N GLY A 555 20.34 15.76 13.65
CA GLY A 555 21.61 15.07 13.92
C GLY A 555 22.19 15.35 15.32
N VAL A 556 23.05 14.44 15.81
CA VAL A 556 23.70 14.58 17.13
C VAL A 556 24.81 15.64 17.08
N GLY A 557 24.65 16.76 17.79
CA GLY A 557 25.69 17.79 17.96
C GLY A 557 25.49 19.08 17.16
N SER A 558 24.34 19.30 16.53
CA SER A 558 24.01 20.62 15.97
C SER A 558 23.62 21.57 17.09
N GLU A 559 24.55 22.44 17.52
CA GLU A 559 24.20 23.56 18.40
C GLU A 559 23.06 24.38 17.79
N VAL A 560 22.09 24.72 18.63
CA VAL A 560 20.88 25.49 18.30
C VAL A 560 21.28 26.83 17.67
N GLY A 561 20.90 27.05 16.41
CA GLY A 561 21.17 28.30 15.68
C GLY A 561 20.23 28.52 14.50
N VAL A 562 19.33 29.48 14.64
CA VAL A 562 18.34 29.98 13.68
C VAL A 562 18.97 30.37 12.33
N GLY A 563 18.35 30.00 11.19
CA GLY A 563 18.59 30.67 9.90
C GLY A 563 18.30 29.84 8.63
N ILE A 564 17.33 30.31 7.85
CA ILE A 564 16.94 29.83 6.51
C ILE A 564 18.13 29.86 5.53
N GLY A 565 18.35 28.79 4.76
CA GLY A 565 19.30 28.83 3.62
C GLY A 565 19.53 27.50 2.90
N SER A 566 19.05 27.41 1.66
CA SER A 566 19.30 26.35 0.68
C SER A 566 20.78 26.10 0.38
N GLY A 567 21.19 24.83 0.20
CA GLY A 567 22.47 24.51 -0.43
C GLY A 567 22.83 23.03 -0.40
N ILE A 568 22.76 22.37 -1.56
CA ILE A 568 23.29 21.02 -1.80
C ILE A 568 24.82 21.12 -1.81
N GLY A 569 25.51 20.37 -0.95
CA GLY A 569 26.96 20.33 -0.88
C GLY A 569 27.48 18.98 -0.36
N SER A 570 28.02 18.19 -1.27
CA SER A 570 28.82 16.98 -1.00
C SER A 570 30.08 17.36 -0.20
N GLY A 571 30.22 16.84 1.02
CA GLY A 571 31.40 17.04 1.86
C GLY A 571 31.69 15.81 2.73
N ILE A 572 32.91 15.30 2.63
CA ILE A 572 33.48 14.17 3.38
C ILE A 572 33.31 14.41 4.89
N ILE A 573 32.59 13.51 5.59
CA ILE A 573 32.33 13.63 7.03
C ILE A 573 33.51 13.02 7.81
N SER A 574 34.25 13.88 8.51
CA SER A 574 35.16 13.49 9.59
C SER A 574 34.37 12.97 10.80
N SER A 575 34.86 11.90 11.43
CA SER A 575 34.28 11.25 12.61
C SER A 575 34.00 12.24 13.76
N PRO A 576 32.84 12.17 14.44
CA PRO A 576 32.51 13.11 15.51
C PRO A 576 33.35 12.88 16.77
N SER A 577 33.64 13.96 17.48
CA SER A 577 34.37 14.00 18.75
C SER A 577 33.58 13.41 19.92
N PRO A 578 34.22 12.95 21.01
CA PRO A 578 33.61 12.06 22.02
C PRO A 578 32.63 12.69 23.02
N SER A 579 32.15 13.92 22.81
CA SER A 579 31.48 14.71 23.87
C SER A 579 30.00 15.05 23.65
N SER A 580 29.33 14.55 22.61
CA SER A 580 27.88 14.75 22.47
C SER A 580 27.11 13.60 23.13
N SER A 581 26.49 13.86 24.28
CA SER A 581 25.60 12.89 24.93
C SER A 581 24.36 12.64 24.06
N PHE A 582 24.02 11.38 23.82
CA PHE A 582 22.77 11.02 23.12
C PHE A 582 21.54 11.56 23.86
N PRO A 583 20.44 11.88 23.13
CA PRO A 583 19.18 12.24 23.76
C PRO A 583 18.68 11.17 24.75
N PRO A 584 18.06 11.57 25.87
CA PRO A 584 17.45 10.63 26.81
C PRO A 584 16.35 9.78 26.13
N VAL A 585 16.34 8.46 26.39
CA VAL A 585 15.27 7.56 25.88
C VAL A 585 13.87 8.07 26.23
N PRO A 586 13.59 8.51 27.47
CA PRO A 586 12.26 9.03 27.81
C PRO A 586 11.77 10.14 26.88
N SER A 587 12.64 11.11 26.59
CA SER A 587 12.32 12.23 25.69
C SER A 587 12.12 11.74 24.24
N LEU A 588 12.89 10.75 23.78
CA LEU A 588 12.67 10.11 22.49
C LEU A 588 11.33 9.36 22.42
N ILE A 589 10.88 8.76 23.53
CA ILE A 589 9.55 8.12 23.61
C ILE A 589 8.44 9.18 23.55
N ALA A 590 8.58 10.27 24.30
CA ALA A 590 7.61 11.37 24.30
C ALA A 590 7.54 12.14 22.98
N ASN A 591 8.59 12.07 22.15
CA ASN A 591 8.59 12.59 20.79
C ASN A 591 8.09 11.57 19.77
N TYR A 592 8.66 10.35 19.78
CA TYR A 592 8.57 9.40 18.67
C TYR A 592 7.89 8.07 19.02
N GLY A 593 7.81 7.73 20.30
CA GLY A 593 7.47 6.38 20.76
C GLY A 593 6.01 6.12 21.07
N ASP A 594 5.69 4.83 21.13
CA ASP A 594 4.40 4.27 21.54
C ASP A 594 4.55 3.47 22.86
N ALA A 595 3.46 2.88 23.34
CA ALA A 595 3.36 2.18 24.63
C ALA A 595 4.41 1.06 24.82
N ALA A 596 4.82 0.36 23.75
CA ALA A 596 5.86 -0.67 23.85
C ALA A 596 7.22 -0.09 24.22
N ASN A 597 7.56 1.11 23.71
CA ASN A 597 8.87 1.74 23.90
C ASN A 597 9.08 2.18 25.36
N THR A 598 8.02 2.45 26.12
CA THR A 598 8.11 2.75 27.57
C THR A 598 8.68 1.58 28.38
N SER A 599 8.76 0.38 27.80
CA SER A 599 9.41 -0.78 28.41
C SER A 599 10.92 -0.74 28.33
N TRP A 600 11.51 0.05 27.44
CA TRP A 600 12.95 0.16 27.26
C TRP A 600 13.66 0.87 28.41
N LEU A 601 12.88 1.47 29.31
CA LEU A 601 13.39 2.08 30.53
C LEU A 601 13.71 1.02 31.60
N ASP A 602 13.33 -0.25 31.41
CA ASP A 602 13.72 -1.37 32.28
C ASP A 602 15.15 -1.85 32.01
N ASP A 603 15.88 -2.17 33.09
CA ASP A 603 17.27 -2.68 33.06
C ASP A 603 17.44 -3.96 32.22
N ARG A 604 16.34 -4.67 31.95
CA ARG A 604 16.30 -5.88 31.10
C ARG A 604 16.42 -5.57 29.60
N TYR A 605 16.26 -4.31 29.20
CA TYR A 605 16.40 -3.87 27.81
C TYR A 605 17.73 -3.15 27.62
N LEU A 606 18.45 -3.55 26.57
CA LEU A 606 19.58 -2.80 26.04
C LEU A 606 19.05 -1.90 24.93
N VAL A 607 19.49 -0.65 24.88
CA VAL A 607 19.07 0.27 23.82
C VAL A 607 20.27 0.63 22.96
N TRP A 608 20.21 0.22 21.69
CA TRP A 608 21.18 0.65 20.69
C TRP A 608 20.89 2.10 20.26
N ARG A 609 21.95 2.82 19.86
CA ARG A 609 21.89 4.22 19.41
C ARG A 609 22.56 4.36 18.05
N ASP A 610 21.89 5.06 17.13
CA ASP A 610 22.52 5.47 15.87
C ASP A 610 23.49 6.63 16.13
N PRO A 611 24.78 6.50 15.79
CA PRO A 611 25.77 7.56 16.00
C PRO A 611 25.52 8.84 15.20
N ARG A 612 24.70 8.80 14.14
CA ARG A 612 24.43 9.95 13.26
C ARG A 612 23.19 10.74 13.70
N SER A 613 22.06 10.06 13.85
CA SER A 613 20.77 10.67 14.17
C SER A 613 20.45 10.69 15.66
N GLY A 614 21.09 9.85 16.48
CA GLY A 614 20.71 9.63 17.87
C GLY A 614 19.46 8.77 18.05
N ALA A 615 18.90 8.22 16.96
CA ALA A 615 17.78 7.29 16.98
C ALA A 615 18.07 6.07 17.86
N ALA A 616 17.02 5.46 18.42
CA ALA A 616 17.15 4.43 19.44
C ALA A 616 16.38 3.15 19.10
N VAL A 617 16.98 2.00 19.40
CA VAL A 617 16.34 0.68 19.25
C VAL A 617 16.54 -0.18 20.48
N GLY A 618 15.45 -0.46 21.18
CA GLY A 618 15.42 -1.37 22.32
C GLY A 618 15.54 -2.83 21.86
N HIS A 619 16.39 -3.58 22.55
CA HIS A 619 16.51 -5.02 22.37
C HIS A 619 16.72 -5.74 23.71
N ASN A 620 16.25 -6.97 23.81
CA ASN A 620 16.44 -7.81 24.99
C ASN A 620 17.35 -9.00 24.64
N LEU A 621 18.28 -9.35 25.53
CA LEU A 621 19.09 -10.57 25.45
C LEU A 621 18.30 -11.72 26.09
N GLY A 622 17.68 -12.57 25.27
CA GLY A 622 17.06 -13.79 25.78
C GLY A 622 18.10 -14.76 26.38
N TYR A 623 17.63 -15.76 27.13
CA TYR A 623 18.40 -16.82 27.83
C TYR A 623 19.41 -17.63 26.97
N VAL A 624 19.48 -17.38 25.66
CA VAL A 624 20.31 -18.11 24.70
C VAL A 624 20.98 -17.13 23.73
N GLU A 625 21.82 -16.21 24.24
CA GLU A 625 22.68 -15.32 23.43
C GLU A 625 22.01 -14.77 22.14
N ARG A 626 20.74 -14.32 22.18
CA ARG A 626 20.01 -13.90 20.97
C ARG A 626 19.10 -12.71 21.27
N LYS A 627 19.00 -11.78 20.31
CA LYS A 627 18.30 -10.49 20.44
C LYS A 627 16.84 -10.57 20.00
N THR A 628 15.94 -10.02 20.80
CA THR A 628 14.60 -9.55 20.37
C THR A 628 14.75 -8.06 20.04
N ILE A 629 14.37 -7.63 18.84
CA ILE A 629 14.40 -6.21 18.44
C ILE A 629 12.98 -5.65 18.61
N SER A 630 12.83 -4.48 19.22
CA SER A 630 11.57 -3.72 19.27
C SER A 630 11.61 -2.57 18.26
N SER A 631 10.44 -2.04 17.89
CA SER A 631 10.19 -0.85 17.06
C SER A 631 11.23 0.29 17.19
N THR A 632 11.52 1.04 16.15
CA THR A 632 12.56 2.09 16.12
C THR A 632 12.06 3.44 16.62
N LEU A 633 12.68 4.05 17.64
CA LEU A 633 12.39 5.45 18.02
C LEU A 633 13.05 6.40 17.02
N SER A 634 12.30 6.77 15.99
CA SER A 634 12.70 7.71 14.94
C SER A 634 11.46 8.36 14.29
N PRO A 635 11.61 9.47 13.57
CA PRO A 635 10.51 10.15 12.88
C PRO A 635 9.88 9.28 11.79
N ASP A 636 10.62 8.28 11.29
CA ASP A 636 10.20 7.32 10.27
C ASP A 636 8.95 6.51 10.71
N GLU A 637 8.72 6.30 12.02
CA GLU A 637 7.51 5.61 12.52
C GLU A 637 6.25 6.50 12.58
N GLN A 638 6.41 7.82 12.48
CA GLN A 638 5.31 8.79 12.55
C GLN A 638 5.09 9.56 11.25
N SER A 639 5.98 9.38 10.28
CA SER A 639 5.91 10.00 8.97
C SER A 639 5.44 8.98 7.93
N GLU A 640 4.13 8.90 7.73
CA GLU A 640 3.67 8.49 6.42
C GLU A 640 4.07 9.57 5.43
N PRO A 641 4.77 9.25 4.32
CA PRO A 641 5.62 8.12 4.01
C PRO A 641 6.99 8.62 3.61
N LYS A 642 7.92 8.55 4.55
CA LYS A 642 9.32 8.29 4.25
C LYS A 642 9.86 7.52 5.45
N PRO A 643 9.98 6.19 5.40
CA PRO A 643 11.19 5.64 5.98
C PRO A 643 12.29 6.11 5.03
N ASP A 644 13.13 7.04 5.49
CA ASP A 644 14.48 6.99 4.98
C ASP A 644 14.98 5.59 5.38
N THR A 645 14.89 4.66 4.42
CA THR A 645 15.27 3.25 4.57
C THR A 645 16.67 3.13 5.14
N THR A 646 17.46 4.19 5.04
CA THR A 646 18.72 4.34 5.74
C THR A 646 18.57 4.00 7.22
N THR A 647 17.67 4.55 8.04
CA THR A 647 17.70 4.28 9.49
C THR A 647 17.34 2.82 9.83
N THR A 648 16.18 2.31 9.41
CA THR A 648 15.75 0.93 9.72
C THR A 648 16.65 -0.13 9.08
N THR A 649 17.06 0.06 7.82
CA THR A 649 17.94 -0.88 7.09
C THR A 649 19.39 -0.78 7.56
N THR A 650 19.90 0.42 7.87
CA THR A 650 21.20 0.61 8.54
C THR A 650 21.17 -0.03 9.91
N THR A 651 20.09 0.09 10.69
CA THR A 651 20.03 -0.49 12.04
C THR A 651 20.03 -2.02 12.00
N LEU A 652 19.37 -2.63 11.02
CA LEU A 652 19.45 -4.08 10.78
C LEU A 652 20.82 -4.51 10.22
N ALA A 653 21.42 -3.71 9.32
CA ALA A 653 22.69 -4.02 8.64
C ALA A 653 23.96 -3.72 9.47
N HIS A 654 23.94 -2.70 10.34
CA HIS A 654 25.08 -2.21 11.14
C HIS A 654 25.12 -2.77 12.56
N SER A 655 24.39 -3.85 12.82
CA SER A 655 24.47 -4.64 14.06
C SER A 655 25.79 -5.42 14.24
N LYS A 656 26.87 -5.02 13.54
CA LYS A 656 28.26 -5.47 13.78
C LYS A 656 29.10 -4.27 14.26
N PRO A 657 29.85 -4.35 15.38
CA PRO A 657 30.50 -5.55 15.91
C PRO A 657 30.19 -5.81 17.39
N LEU A 658 29.26 -6.73 17.65
CA LEU A 658 29.26 -7.68 18.76
C LEU A 658 28.99 -9.07 18.10
N PRO A 659 29.33 -10.23 18.70
CA PRO A 659 29.37 -11.53 18.00
C PRO A 659 28.10 -11.85 17.18
N PRO A 660 28.17 -12.74 16.17
CA PRO A 660 27.22 -12.79 15.06
C PRO A 660 25.85 -13.31 15.49
N LEU A 661 24.94 -12.42 15.90
CA LEU A 661 23.58 -12.79 16.30
C LEU A 661 22.60 -12.54 15.16
N LYS A 662 21.83 -13.59 14.78
CA LYS A 662 20.78 -13.53 13.75
C LYS A 662 19.45 -13.05 14.36
N PRO A 663 18.75 -12.07 13.76
CA PRO A 663 17.41 -11.67 14.23
C PRO A 663 16.42 -12.82 14.06
N ILE A 664 15.58 -13.05 15.08
CA ILE A 664 14.57 -14.13 15.07
C ILE A 664 13.18 -13.58 14.78
N TRP A 665 12.79 -12.49 15.46
CA TRP A 665 11.51 -11.81 15.29
C TRP A 665 11.56 -10.41 15.93
N LEU A 666 10.58 -9.55 15.64
CA LEU A 666 10.37 -8.24 16.24
C LEU A 666 8.87 -7.91 16.36
N LEU A 667 8.54 -6.98 17.27
CA LEU A 667 7.21 -6.35 17.32
C LEU A 667 7.20 -5.12 16.42
N ALA A 668 6.24 -5.06 15.51
CA ALA A 668 6.07 -3.99 14.56
C ALA A 668 4.68 -3.38 14.67
N SER A 669 4.63 -2.06 14.55
CA SER A 669 3.40 -1.36 14.15
C SER A 669 2.99 -1.78 12.74
N SER A 670 1.75 -1.47 12.34
CA SER A 670 1.27 -1.68 10.98
C SER A 670 2.21 -1.07 9.91
N HIS A 671 2.77 0.11 10.19
CA HIS A 671 3.73 0.77 9.30
C HIS A 671 5.02 -0.04 9.16
N LEU A 672 5.66 -0.39 10.27
CA LEU A 672 6.92 -1.13 10.26
C LEU A 672 6.73 -2.54 9.66
N GLU A 673 5.60 -3.20 9.91
CA GLU A 673 5.23 -4.46 9.28
C GLU A 673 5.20 -4.34 7.76
N SER A 674 4.55 -3.29 7.26
CA SER A 674 4.45 -3.03 5.82
C SER A 674 5.83 -2.85 5.20
N VAL A 675 6.74 -2.11 5.84
CA VAL A 675 8.12 -1.93 5.36
C VAL A 675 8.88 -3.27 5.34
N LEU A 676 8.83 -4.03 6.44
CA LEU A 676 9.54 -5.31 6.57
C LEU A 676 9.01 -6.36 5.59
N GLY A 677 7.70 -6.45 5.42
CA GLY A 677 7.06 -7.40 4.52
C GLY A 677 7.24 -7.03 3.04
N SER A 678 7.04 -5.76 2.68
CA SER A 678 7.07 -5.33 1.28
C SER A 678 8.47 -5.14 0.71
N ARG A 679 9.45 -4.69 1.52
CA ARG A 679 10.81 -4.40 1.08
C ARG A 679 11.83 -5.45 1.47
N LEU A 680 11.72 -6.02 2.67
CA LEU A 680 12.69 -7.00 3.18
C LEU A 680 12.23 -8.47 3.08
N GLY A 681 10.99 -8.71 2.62
CA GLY A 681 10.44 -10.05 2.47
C GLY A 681 10.26 -10.81 3.78
N TRP A 682 10.07 -10.10 4.90
CA TRP A 682 9.76 -10.71 6.20
C TRP A 682 8.33 -11.24 6.21
N SER A 683 8.08 -12.22 7.07
CA SER A 683 6.75 -12.76 7.33
C SER A 683 6.20 -12.19 8.64
N SER A 684 4.87 -12.11 8.76
CA SER A 684 4.20 -11.49 9.90
C SER A 684 2.91 -12.22 10.29
N PHE A 685 2.55 -12.17 11.57
CA PHE A 685 1.22 -12.51 12.06
C PHE A 685 0.84 -11.58 13.23
N THR A 686 -0.44 -11.42 13.51
CA THR A 686 -0.94 -10.76 14.72
C THR A 686 -1.49 -11.79 15.70
N CYS A 687 -1.11 -11.68 16.97
CA CYS A 687 -1.72 -12.37 18.10
C CYS A 687 -1.77 -11.47 19.34
N ILE A 688 -1.54 -10.18 19.13
CA ILE A 688 -1.48 -9.13 20.14
C ILE A 688 -2.03 -7.84 19.52
N ALA A 689 -2.70 -7.06 20.34
CA ALA A 689 -3.25 -5.77 19.95
C ALA A 689 -3.01 -4.74 21.04
N GLU A 690 -2.76 -3.51 20.63
CA GLU A 690 -2.70 -2.33 21.48
C GLU A 690 -4.14 -1.91 21.82
N SER A 691 -4.46 -1.73 23.11
CA SER A 691 -5.83 -1.39 23.54
C SER A 691 -6.01 0.13 23.62
N ARG A 692 -6.59 0.76 22.59
CA ARG A 692 -6.70 2.23 22.49
C ARG A 692 -8.11 2.75 22.76
N VAL A 693 -8.19 3.95 23.33
CA VAL A 693 -9.42 4.73 23.50
C VAL A 693 -9.22 6.08 22.82
N GLU A 694 -10.13 6.44 21.93
CA GLU A 694 -10.23 7.79 21.37
C GLU A 694 -11.06 8.68 22.32
N LEU A 695 -10.56 9.87 22.62
CA LEU A 695 -11.09 10.80 23.62
C LEU A 695 -11.38 12.15 22.94
N GLU A 696 -12.46 12.21 22.16
CA GLU A 696 -12.90 13.41 21.42
C GLU A 696 -13.76 14.35 22.30
N GLY A 697 -13.15 14.93 23.33
CA GLY A 697 -13.83 15.90 24.22
C GLY A 697 -14.80 15.28 25.24
N GLU A 698 -15.20 14.02 25.08
CA GLU A 698 -15.94 13.21 26.06
C GLU A 698 -15.22 11.87 26.32
N VAL A 699 -15.53 11.21 27.44
CA VAL A 699 -14.95 9.90 27.83
C VAL A 699 -15.94 8.78 27.46
N PRO A 700 -15.67 7.97 26.42
CA PRO A 700 -16.60 6.93 25.98
C PRO A 700 -16.72 5.78 27.00
N GLY A 701 -17.93 5.21 27.14
CA GLY A 701 -18.18 3.91 27.78
C GLY A 701 -18.17 3.86 29.32
N ALA A 702 -17.30 4.62 30.00
CA ALA A 702 -17.15 4.50 31.46
C ALA A 702 -18.39 4.95 32.27
N LEU A 703 -19.18 5.89 31.74
CA LEU A 703 -20.42 6.39 32.36
C LEU A 703 -21.68 5.67 31.86
N ASP A 704 -21.63 5.05 30.68
CA ASP A 704 -22.76 4.31 30.09
C ASP A 704 -22.79 2.83 30.51
N ASP A 705 -21.65 2.26 30.91
CA ASP A 705 -21.60 0.91 31.49
C ASP A 705 -22.21 0.91 32.91
N LYS A 706 -23.32 0.19 33.06
CA LYS A 706 -24.10 0.11 34.31
C LYS A 706 -23.30 -0.43 35.50
N GLU A 707 -22.28 -1.25 35.26
CA GLU A 707 -21.45 -1.82 36.32
C GLU A 707 -20.38 -0.84 36.78
N VAL A 708 -19.65 -0.21 35.85
CA VAL A 708 -18.60 0.77 36.13
C VAL A 708 -19.21 2.01 36.81
N GLY A 709 -20.26 2.59 36.24
CA GLY A 709 -20.93 3.76 36.81
C GLY A 709 -21.58 3.51 38.18
N ARG A 710 -21.94 2.27 38.51
CA ARG A 710 -22.40 1.90 39.87
C ARG A 710 -21.22 1.85 40.85
N LYS A 711 -20.06 1.35 40.44
CA LYS A 711 -18.87 1.29 41.30
C LYS A 711 -18.30 2.67 41.58
N ILE A 712 -18.27 3.57 40.59
CA ILE A 712 -17.82 4.97 40.77
C ILE A 712 -18.71 5.71 41.77
N ARG A 713 -20.04 5.68 41.58
CA ARG A 713 -21.00 6.28 42.54
C ARG A 713 -20.88 5.71 43.95
N LYS A 714 -20.58 4.40 44.06
CA LYS A 714 -20.32 3.77 45.35
C LYS A 714 -19.05 4.35 46.00
N ALA A 715 -17.95 4.45 45.25
CA ALA A 715 -16.70 5.03 45.75
C ALA A 715 -16.88 6.49 46.23
N GLU A 716 -17.62 7.31 45.46
CA GLU A 716 -17.98 8.68 45.85
C GLU A 716 -18.81 8.72 47.13
N SER A 717 -19.83 7.85 47.25
CA SER A 717 -20.66 7.74 48.46
C SER A 717 -19.87 7.31 49.70
N GLU A 718 -18.76 6.60 49.48
CA GLU A 718 -17.82 6.13 50.51
C GLU A 718 -16.73 7.17 50.84
N GLY A 719 -16.75 8.34 50.19
CA GLY A 719 -15.85 9.46 50.44
C GLY A 719 -14.47 9.32 49.80
N ILE A 720 -14.33 8.47 48.77
CA ILE A 720 -13.08 8.34 48.02
C ILE A 720 -12.92 9.55 47.11
N GLU A 721 -11.78 10.22 47.21
CA GLU A 721 -11.42 11.37 46.38
C GLU A 721 -10.21 11.03 45.51
N VAL A 722 -10.25 11.44 44.24
CA VAL A 722 -9.12 11.28 43.32
C VAL A 722 -8.42 12.61 43.16
N GLY A 723 -7.15 12.69 43.56
CA GLY A 723 -6.31 13.84 43.22
C GLY A 723 -5.46 13.58 41.97
N VAL A 724 -4.97 14.68 41.38
CA VAL A 724 -4.07 14.68 40.22
C VAL A 724 -2.79 15.38 40.61
N TRP A 725 -1.64 14.71 40.43
CA TRP A 725 -0.34 15.24 40.82
C TRP A 725 0.68 15.12 39.69
N ALA A 726 1.31 16.25 39.34
CA ALA A 726 2.54 16.26 38.56
C ALA A 726 3.77 16.01 39.45
N ALA A 727 3.74 16.49 40.69
CA ALA A 727 4.76 16.25 41.71
C ALA A 727 4.08 16.03 43.08
N MET A 728 4.43 14.92 43.75
CA MET A 728 3.83 14.49 45.02
C MET A 728 4.73 14.79 46.22
N SER A 729 4.12 15.01 47.40
CA SER A 729 4.85 15.15 48.67
C SER A 729 5.66 13.88 48.98
N LEU A 730 6.82 14.03 49.64
CA LEU A 730 7.65 12.89 50.04
C LEU A 730 6.86 11.91 50.95
N HIS A 731 5.99 12.45 51.79
CA HIS A 731 5.14 11.66 52.69
C HIS A 731 4.18 10.75 51.92
N LEU A 732 3.43 11.31 50.96
CA LEU A 732 2.47 10.55 50.16
C LEU A 732 3.17 9.52 49.26
N LYS A 733 4.37 9.83 48.74
CA LYS A 733 5.19 8.84 48.01
C LYS A 733 5.53 7.63 48.88
N HIS A 734 5.98 7.85 50.12
CA HIS A 734 6.28 6.76 51.05
C HIS A 734 5.03 5.91 51.36
N GLN A 735 3.87 6.54 51.59
CA GLN A 735 2.62 5.81 51.79
C GLN A 735 2.29 4.92 50.59
N ILE A 736 2.45 5.42 49.37
CA ILE A 736 2.22 4.65 48.14
C ILE A 736 3.23 3.49 48.00
N ASP A 737 4.50 3.72 48.30
CA ASP A 737 5.53 2.67 48.25
C ASP A 737 5.22 1.53 49.22
N ASP A 738 4.74 1.84 50.43
CA ASP A 738 4.27 0.85 51.39
C ASP A 738 3.08 0.05 50.84
N ARG A 739 2.10 0.72 50.21
CA ARG A 739 0.94 0.06 49.58
C ARG A 739 1.34 -0.81 48.38
N ILE A 740 2.31 -0.39 47.58
CA ILE A 740 2.87 -1.18 46.48
C ILE A 740 3.58 -2.42 47.02
N LYS A 741 4.31 -2.30 48.12
CA LYS A 741 4.97 -3.44 48.77
C LYS A 741 3.94 -4.46 49.28
N GLU A 742 2.91 -4.01 49.98
CA GLU A 742 1.79 -4.86 50.42
C GLU A 742 1.10 -5.56 49.22
N TRP A 743 0.83 -4.81 48.16
CA TRP A 743 0.24 -5.33 46.92
C TRP A 743 1.11 -6.42 46.27
N ARG A 744 2.43 -6.20 46.21
CA ARG A 744 3.40 -7.19 45.69
C ARG A 744 3.41 -8.48 46.52
N GLU A 745 3.40 -8.35 47.85
CA GLU A 745 3.38 -9.50 48.79
C GLU A 745 2.07 -10.30 48.71
N GLY A 746 0.92 -9.62 48.61
CA GLY A 746 -0.39 -10.26 48.43
C GLY A 746 -0.54 -10.96 47.07
N ARG A 747 0.15 -10.46 46.04
CA ARG A 747 0.16 -11.04 44.68
C ARG A 747 1.02 -12.29 44.55
N ARG A 748 2.14 -12.39 45.27
CA ARG A 748 3.02 -13.58 45.27
C ARG A 748 2.28 -14.90 45.61
N LYS A 749 1.15 -14.80 46.32
CA LYS A 749 0.28 -15.94 46.71
C LYS A 749 -0.74 -16.35 45.64
N LYS A 750 -0.98 -15.55 44.59
CA LYS A 750 -2.02 -15.75 43.56
C LYS A 750 -1.49 -16.25 42.20
N GLY A 751 -0.21 -16.62 42.10
CA GLY A 751 0.44 -17.07 40.87
C GLY A 751 1.08 -15.95 40.05
N GLY A 752 2.02 -16.31 39.17
CA GLY A 752 2.78 -15.36 38.34
C GLY A 752 1.92 -14.71 37.25
N GLN A 753 2.22 -13.46 36.91
CA GLN A 753 1.54 -12.70 35.85
C GLN A 753 2.55 -12.23 34.80
N VAL A 754 2.23 -12.44 33.52
CA VAL A 754 3.00 -11.93 32.39
C VAL A 754 2.87 -10.40 32.33
N ARG A 755 3.99 -9.69 32.40
CA ARG A 755 4.08 -8.23 32.24
C ARG A 755 5.34 -7.85 31.45
N LEU A 756 5.21 -6.87 30.56
CA LEU A 756 6.32 -6.34 29.77
C LEU A 756 7.30 -5.52 30.64
N THR A 757 6.80 -4.84 31.68
CA THR A 757 7.61 -3.99 32.56
C THR A 757 7.54 -4.33 34.03
N GLU A 758 8.60 -3.99 34.76
CA GLU A 758 8.60 -3.96 36.21
C GLU A 758 7.73 -2.80 36.76
N VAL A 759 7.30 -2.91 38.01
CA VAL A 759 6.42 -1.89 38.65
C VAL A 759 7.31 -0.87 39.35
N GLU A 760 7.90 0.03 38.59
CA GLU A 760 8.67 1.16 39.10
C GLU A 760 7.92 2.46 38.82
N VAL A 761 7.05 2.84 39.76
CA VAL A 761 6.11 3.94 39.56
C VAL A 761 6.79 5.31 39.45
N TRP A 762 7.97 5.49 40.03
CA TRP A 762 8.69 6.77 40.04
C TRP A 762 9.73 6.96 38.94
N ARG A 763 10.04 5.91 38.17
CA ARG A 763 10.98 5.99 37.03
C ARG A 763 10.42 6.96 35.99
N ASP A 764 11.24 7.89 35.50
CA ASP A 764 10.79 8.90 34.52
C ASP A 764 9.56 9.71 34.98
N SER A 765 9.69 10.37 36.14
CA SER A 765 8.61 11.18 36.70
C SER A 765 8.28 12.44 35.87
N VAL A 766 9.16 12.85 34.96
CA VAL A 766 8.99 14.04 34.11
C VAL A 766 7.85 13.84 33.09
N HIS A 767 7.76 12.65 32.51
CA HIS A 767 6.75 12.29 31.50
C HIS A 767 5.57 11.54 32.10
N ARG A 768 5.38 11.59 33.43
CA ARG A 768 4.32 10.85 34.13
C ARG A 768 3.38 11.76 34.90
N GLN A 769 2.10 11.40 34.89
CA GLN A 769 1.07 12.00 35.73
C GLN A 769 0.45 10.95 36.65
N TYR A 770 0.22 11.34 37.90
CA TYR A 770 -0.20 10.42 38.95
C TYR A 770 -1.62 10.78 39.41
N PHE A 771 -2.49 9.78 39.40
CA PHE A 771 -3.88 9.86 39.84
C PHE A 771 -4.04 8.90 41.01
N VAL A 772 -4.30 9.42 42.20
CA VAL A 772 -4.36 8.62 43.43
C VAL A 772 -5.73 8.77 44.06
N ALA A 773 -6.42 7.65 44.21
CA ALA A 773 -7.64 7.58 44.97
C ALA A 773 -7.30 7.48 46.46
N LEU A 774 -7.81 8.42 47.24
CA LEU A 774 -7.58 8.57 48.66
C LEU A 774 -8.88 8.30 49.42
N ALA A 775 -8.83 7.39 50.38
CA ALA A 775 -9.96 7.10 51.26
C ALA A 775 -9.76 7.74 52.64
N PRO A 776 -10.84 8.18 53.31
CA PRO A 776 -10.77 8.72 54.66
C PRO A 776 -10.38 7.63 55.65
N ARG A 777 -9.53 7.96 56.62
CA ARG A 777 -9.12 7.05 57.69
C ARG A 777 -10.24 6.92 58.71
N LYS A 778 -10.94 5.79 58.77
CA LYS A 778 -11.94 5.54 59.83
C LYS A 778 -11.22 5.35 61.17
N ARG A 779 -11.43 6.28 62.12
CA ARG A 779 -11.11 6.05 63.54
C ARG A 779 -12.11 5.04 64.11
N GLU A 780 -11.62 4.05 64.85
CA GLU A 780 -12.50 3.20 65.66
C GLU A 780 -13.15 4.08 66.75
N GLY A 781 -14.45 4.36 66.60
CA GLY A 781 -15.29 4.86 67.69
C GLY A 781 -15.41 6.37 67.90
N GLY A 782 -15.62 7.18 66.85
CA GLY A 782 -15.99 8.59 67.05
C GLY A 782 -16.69 9.25 65.86
N GLU A 783 -17.91 9.73 66.09
CA GLU A 783 -18.66 10.58 65.16
C GLU A 783 -18.05 11.99 65.13
N GLY A 784 -17.35 12.31 64.04
CA GLY A 784 -16.83 13.64 63.77
C GLY A 784 -16.11 13.67 62.42
N LYS A 785 -16.67 14.38 61.43
CA LYS A 785 -15.98 14.74 60.19
C LYS A 785 -15.05 15.91 60.48
N GLU A 786 -13.77 15.64 60.72
CA GLU A 786 -12.73 16.65 60.50
C GLU A 786 -12.16 16.47 59.09
N GLU A 787 -12.12 17.55 58.31
CA GLU A 787 -11.41 17.62 57.02
C GLU A 787 -9.90 17.62 57.28
N GLY A 788 -9.32 16.42 57.47
CA GLY A 788 -7.87 16.23 57.48
C GLY A 788 -7.27 16.53 56.11
N GLY A 789 -6.01 16.97 56.10
CA GLY A 789 -5.29 17.27 54.87
C GLY A 789 -5.05 16.02 54.00
N VAL A 790 -4.55 16.21 52.78
CA VAL A 790 -4.24 15.12 51.83
C VAL A 790 -3.34 14.03 52.46
N ASP A 791 -2.42 14.42 53.36
CA ASP A 791 -1.50 13.51 54.05
C ASP A 791 -2.17 12.63 55.14
N ASP A 792 -3.40 12.96 55.57
CA ASP A 792 -4.16 12.21 56.59
C ASP A 792 -5.07 11.11 55.98
N LYS A 793 -5.18 11.05 54.64
CA LYS A 793 -5.97 10.08 53.89
C LYS A 793 -5.11 8.89 53.44
N ILE A 794 -5.73 7.74 53.17
CA ILE A 794 -5.03 6.50 52.79
C ILE A 794 -5.12 6.26 51.27
N PRO A 795 -4.01 6.03 50.56
CA PRO A 795 -4.02 5.62 49.16
C PRO A 795 -4.67 4.24 48.97
N VAL A 796 -5.77 4.21 48.22
CA VAL A 796 -6.54 2.98 47.91
C VAL A 796 -6.45 2.56 46.45
N ALA A 797 -6.12 3.46 45.53
CA ALA A 797 -5.75 3.11 44.16
C ALA A 797 -4.76 4.11 43.57
N LEU A 798 -3.96 3.66 42.59
CA LEU A 798 -3.00 4.47 41.84
C LEU A 798 -3.13 4.20 40.35
N VAL A 799 -3.36 5.25 39.57
CA VAL A 799 -3.24 5.24 38.10
C VAL A 799 -2.08 6.15 37.70
N VAL A 800 -1.18 5.64 36.86
CA VAL A 800 -0.04 6.38 36.32
C VAL A 800 -0.17 6.47 34.82
N LEU A 801 -0.30 7.68 34.31
CA LEU A 801 -0.21 7.96 32.88
C LEU A 801 1.25 8.23 32.51
N HIS A 802 1.68 7.70 31.37
CA HIS A 802 2.96 7.99 30.76
C HIS A 802 2.73 8.67 29.41
N GLN A 803 3.43 9.77 29.18
CA GLN A 803 3.33 10.55 27.97
C GLN A 803 4.01 9.83 26.81
N LEU A 804 3.27 9.62 25.72
CA LEU A 804 3.79 9.11 24.45
C LEU A 804 3.95 10.27 23.47
N SER A 805 4.26 9.93 22.22
CA SER A 805 4.26 10.91 21.14
C SER A 805 2.90 11.59 20.94
N PRO A 806 2.86 12.78 20.30
CA PRO A 806 1.60 13.42 19.91
C PRO A 806 0.64 12.52 19.12
N MET A 807 1.17 11.59 18.31
CA MET A 807 0.37 10.64 17.52
C MET A 807 -0.30 9.56 18.38
N TYR A 808 0.33 9.13 19.47
CA TYR A 808 -0.12 8.02 20.31
C TYR A 808 -0.71 8.45 21.66
N GLY A 809 -0.56 9.72 22.04
CA GLY A 809 -1.19 10.34 23.20
C GLY A 809 -0.57 9.91 24.54
N PHE A 810 -1.32 9.21 25.38
CA PHE A 810 -0.85 8.75 26.69
C PHE A 810 -1.04 7.23 26.86
N GLN A 811 -0.19 6.61 27.67
CA GLN A 811 -0.35 5.22 28.12
C GLN A 811 -0.80 5.18 29.57
N VAL A 812 -1.82 4.38 29.90
CA VAL A 812 -2.06 3.91 31.27
C VAL A 812 -0.97 2.90 31.64
N LYS A 813 0.16 3.40 32.14
CA LYS A 813 1.36 2.60 32.42
C LYS A 813 1.13 1.66 33.61
N TYR A 814 0.49 2.17 34.65
CA TYR A 814 0.10 1.39 35.82
C TYR A 814 -1.31 1.74 36.25
N ALA A 815 -2.09 0.72 36.61
CA ALA A 815 -3.39 0.83 37.26
C ALA A 815 -3.39 -0.18 38.42
N LEU A 816 -3.10 0.30 39.62
CA LEU A 816 -2.91 -0.48 40.82
C LEU A 816 -4.08 -0.25 41.77
N ASP A 817 -4.89 -1.28 41.95
CA ASP A 817 -5.90 -1.33 43.00
C ASP A 817 -5.26 -1.93 44.27
N PHE A 818 -5.27 -1.17 45.38
CA PHE A 818 -4.67 -1.62 46.63
C PHE A 818 -5.74 -2.28 47.50
N PRO A 819 -5.70 -3.63 47.68
CA PRO A 819 -6.70 -4.32 48.47
C PRO A 819 -6.71 -3.83 49.92
N SER A 820 -7.84 -4.03 50.61
CA SER A 820 -7.93 -3.87 52.06
C SER A 820 -6.96 -4.85 52.74
N SER A 821 -5.93 -4.31 53.39
CA SER A 821 -4.89 -5.08 54.06
C SER A 821 -5.35 -5.49 55.47
N LEU A 822 -4.63 -6.44 56.09
CA LEU A 822 -4.78 -6.78 57.51
C LEU A 822 -4.50 -5.59 58.45
N SER A 823 -3.74 -4.59 57.98
CA SER A 823 -3.41 -3.36 58.72
C SER A 823 -4.43 -2.23 58.54
N THR A 824 -5.36 -2.33 57.57
CA THR A 824 -6.41 -1.34 57.28
C THR A 824 -7.75 -1.98 56.86
N PRO A 825 -8.34 -2.88 57.68
CA PRO A 825 -9.46 -3.73 57.28
C PRO A 825 -10.79 -3.00 57.06
N THR A 826 -10.92 -1.74 57.50
CA THR A 826 -12.18 -0.98 57.50
C THR A 826 -12.32 0.00 56.32
N THR A 827 -11.32 0.08 55.44
CA THR A 827 -11.29 1.04 54.34
C THR A 827 -11.99 0.48 53.09
N PRO A 828 -12.98 1.18 52.52
CA PRO A 828 -13.61 0.77 51.27
C PRO A 828 -12.65 0.93 50.09
N THR A 829 -12.60 -0.05 49.19
CA THR A 829 -11.77 -0.02 47.97
C THR A 829 -12.58 -0.25 46.70
N THR A 830 -13.88 -0.55 46.82
CA THR A 830 -14.73 -0.86 45.65
C THR A 830 -14.95 0.40 44.82
N GLY A 831 -14.55 0.38 43.55
CA GLY A 831 -14.75 1.51 42.64
C GLY A 831 -13.63 2.56 42.67
N ALA A 832 -12.61 2.39 43.54
CA ALA A 832 -11.51 3.34 43.67
C ALA A 832 -10.66 3.42 42.39
N ILE A 833 -10.34 2.28 41.78
CA ILE A 833 -9.54 2.23 40.55
C ILE A 833 -10.34 2.70 39.34
N GLU A 834 -11.63 2.36 39.24
CA GLU A 834 -12.52 2.87 38.19
C GLU A 834 -12.66 4.39 38.26
N SER A 835 -12.80 4.95 39.47
CA SER A 835 -12.84 6.39 39.69
C SER A 835 -11.51 7.07 39.29
N ALA A 836 -10.37 6.54 39.75
CA ALA A 836 -9.05 7.08 39.39
C ALA A 836 -8.77 7.04 37.88
N LEU A 837 -9.16 5.94 37.22
CA LEU A 837 -8.97 5.77 35.79
C LEU A 837 -9.88 6.69 34.97
N THR A 838 -11.14 6.84 35.38
CA THR A 838 -12.10 7.75 34.72
C THR A 838 -11.61 9.21 34.82
N THR A 839 -11.12 9.63 35.99
CA THR A 839 -10.50 10.94 36.18
C THR A 839 -9.25 11.13 35.29
N ALA A 840 -8.42 10.09 35.16
CA ALA A 840 -7.27 10.11 34.26
C ALA A 840 -7.68 10.29 32.79
N MET A 841 -8.74 9.60 32.34
CA MET A 841 -9.29 9.74 30.98
C MET A 841 -9.84 11.15 30.74
N HIS A 842 -10.60 11.73 31.68
CA HIS A 842 -11.07 13.12 31.58
C HIS A 842 -9.90 14.12 31.52
N SER A 843 -8.84 13.87 32.30
CA SER A 843 -7.63 14.70 32.25
C SER A 843 -6.98 14.65 30.87
N VAL A 844 -6.96 13.50 30.18
CA VAL A 844 -6.42 13.41 28.81
C VAL A 844 -7.35 14.08 27.81
N ALA A 845 -8.67 13.84 27.88
CA ALA A 845 -9.67 14.45 26.99
C ALA A 845 -9.61 15.99 27.00
N SER A 846 -9.34 16.60 28.16
CA SER A 846 -9.22 18.06 28.28
C SER A 846 -7.95 18.68 27.64
N THR A 847 -6.94 17.88 27.29
CA THR A 847 -5.68 18.37 26.69
C THR A 847 -5.73 18.50 25.17
N GLY A 848 -6.84 18.13 24.52
CA GLY A 848 -6.97 18.12 23.05
C GLY A 848 -6.15 17.04 22.34
N SER A 849 -5.35 16.24 23.07
CA SER A 849 -4.64 15.06 22.57
C SER A 849 -5.50 13.82 22.79
N GLY A 850 -6.50 13.61 21.94
CA GLY A 850 -7.60 12.67 22.14
C GLY A 850 -7.26 11.17 22.04
N ARG A 851 -6.10 10.68 22.51
CA ARG A 851 -5.75 9.25 22.48
C ARG A 851 -5.16 8.75 23.79
N LEU A 852 -5.65 7.59 24.23
CA LEU A 852 -5.15 6.87 25.40
C LEU A 852 -4.96 5.39 25.05
N THR A 853 -3.91 4.74 25.53
CA THR A 853 -3.75 3.28 25.42
C THR A 853 -3.53 2.60 26.77
N PHE A 854 -4.07 1.40 26.93
CA PHE A 854 -3.83 0.53 28.10
C PHE A 854 -2.62 -0.39 27.95
N GLY A 855 -1.85 -0.30 26.85
CA GLY A 855 -0.76 -1.22 26.56
C GLY A 855 -1.24 -2.49 25.85
N THR A 856 -0.31 -3.19 25.20
CA THR A 856 -0.60 -4.43 24.46
C THR A 856 -1.30 -5.51 25.30
N SER A 857 -2.24 -6.20 24.67
CA SER A 857 -2.94 -7.38 25.17
C SER A 857 -2.92 -8.49 24.14
N ALA A 858 -3.07 -9.72 24.61
CA ALA A 858 -3.22 -10.89 23.76
C ALA A 858 -4.61 -10.86 23.09
N THR A 859 -4.68 -11.09 21.78
CA THR A 859 -5.96 -11.15 21.05
C THR A 859 -6.61 -12.53 21.23
N SER A 860 -7.89 -12.66 20.85
CA SER A 860 -8.61 -13.93 21.00
C SER A 860 -8.06 -15.05 20.11
N ARG A 861 -7.41 -14.71 18.98
CA ARG A 861 -6.89 -15.63 17.96
C ARG A 861 -5.59 -15.12 17.34
N LEU A 862 -4.81 -16.05 16.79
CA LEU A 862 -3.65 -15.74 15.96
C LEU A 862 -4.10 -15.61 14.49
N THR A 863 -3.87 -14.45 13.90
CA THR A 863 -4.20 -14.17 12.49
C THR A 863 -2.92 -14.06 11.67
N PRO A 864 -2.66 -14.96 10.71
CA PRO A 864 -1.54 -14.81 9.79
C PRO A 864 -1.75 -13.58 8.90
N THR A 865 -0.69 -12.83 8.61
CA THR A 865 -0.77 -11.62 7.79
C THR A 865 0.05 -11.77 6.51
N ARG A 866 1.34 -11.44 6.48
CA ARG A 866 2.16 -11.51 5.25
C ARG A 866 3.16 -12.66 5.28
N GLY A 867 3.36 -13.31 4.14
CA GLY A 867 4.42 -14.32 3.95
C GLY A 867 4.24 -15.61 4.77
N VAL A 868 3.16 -15.72 5.54
CA VAL A 868 2.81 -16.92 6.29
C VAL A 868 1.80 -17.71 5.45
N GLY A 869 2.27 -18.71 4.70
CA GLY A 869 1.38 -19.54 3.88
C GLY A 869 0.28 -20.19 4.72
N SER A 870 -0.91 -20.41 4.12
CA SER A 870 -2.14 -20.93 4.74
C SER A 870 -2.09 -22.40 5.23
N GLY A 871 -0.89 -22.95 5.43
CA GLY A 871 -0.65 -24.38 5.68
C GLY A 871 -0.67 -24.82 7.15
N MET A 872 -0.28 -26.08 7.36
CA MET A 872 -0.18 -26.81 8.64
C MET A 872 0.53 -26.02 9.76
N ARG A 873 1.53 -25.19 9.43
CA ARG A 873 2.30 -24.41 10.42
C ARG A 873 1.46 -23.36 11.15
N VAL A 874 0.57 -22.67 10.43
CA VAL A 874 -0.33 -21.67 11.04
C VAL A 874 -1.32 -22.34 11.97
N LYS A 875 -1.86 -23.49 11.56
CA LYS A 875 -2.76 -24.28 12.42
C LYS A 875 -2.06 -24.73 13.70
N ILE A 876 -0.82 -25.23 13.63
CA ILE A 876 -0.05 -25.63 14.82
C ILE A 876 0.21 -24.42 15.74
N LEU A 877 0.59 -23.27 15.18
CA LEU A 877 0.80 -22.03 15.94
C LEU A 877 -0.48 -21.54 16.61
N GLY A 878 -1.62 -21.59 15.90
CA GLY A 878 -2.94 -21.23 16.43
C GLY A 878 -3.34 -22.09 17.63
N HIS A 879 -3.24 -23.41 17.53
CA HIS A 879 -3.58 -24.32 18.64
C HIS A 879 -2.64 -24.13 19.84
N ALA A 880 -1.34 -23.93 19.61
CA ALA A 880 -0.39 -23.68 20.69
C ALA A 880 -0.68 -22.36 21.42
N TYR A 881 -1.06 -21.32 20.67
CA TYR A 881 -1.46 -20.03 21.23
C TYR A 881 -2.75 -20.14 22.05
N GLU A 882 -3.79 -20.80 21.53
CA GLU A 882 -5.06 -21.00 22.24
C GLU A 882 -4.86 -21.71 23.59
N ALA A 883 -4.10 -22.79 23.62
CA ALA A 883 -3.81 -23.54 24.84
C ALA A 883 -3.07 -22.69 25.90
N ILE A 884 -2.18 -21.78 25.46
CA ILE A 884 -1.44 -20.88 26.36
C ILE A 884 -2.32 -19.74 26.84
N ALA A 885 -3.12 -19.16 25.95
CA ALA A 885 -4.04 -18.07 26.26
C ALA A 885 -5.11 -18.49 27.27
N GLU A 886 -5.63 -19.72 27.17
CA GLU A 886 -6.57 -20.30 28.13
C GLU A 886 -5.89 -20.57 29.48
N ARG A 887 -4.73 -21.24 29.50
CA ARG A 887 -4.01 -21.57 30.73
C ARG A 887 -3.59 -20.33 31.53
N MET A 888 -3.25 -19.25 30.84
CA MET A 888 -2.77 -17.99 31.45
C MET A 888 -3.87 -16.94 31.64
N ALA A 889 -5.14 -17.29 31.35
CA ALA A 889 -6.30 -16.39 31.45
C ALA A 889 -6.09 -15.02 30.78
N LEU A 890 -5.39 -14.98 29.64
CA LEU A 890 -4.97 -13.73 29.00
C LEU A 890 -6.16 -12.89 28.47
N ARG A 891 -7.32 -13.51 28.27
CA ARG A 891 -8.55 -12.87 27.74
C ARG A 891 -9.26 -11.95 28.72
N GLY A 892 -9.12 -12.16 30.04
CA GLY A 892 -9.88 -11.40 31.06
C GLY A 892 -9.49 -9.92 31.20
N LYS A 893 -8.30 -9.51 30.75
CA LYS A 893 -7.87 -8.10 30.75
C LYS A 893 -8.53 -7.27 29.65
N GLY A 894 -8.82 -7.89 28.50
CA GLY A 894 -9.45 -7.21 27.38
C GLY A 894 -10.87 -6.75 27.70
N GLU A 895 -11.64 -7.57 28.42
CA GLU A 895 -13.04 -7.26 28.79
C GLU A 895 -13.17 -6.01 29.65
N PHE A 896 -12.29 -5.82 30.65
CA PHE A 896 -12.30 -4.61 31.48
C PHE A 896 -11.96 -3.36 30.66
N ARG A 897 -11.00 -3.45 29.74
CA ARG A 897 -10.60 -2.33 28.88
C ARG A 897 -11.69 -1.98 27.88
N LYS A 898 -12.39 -2.98 27.31
CA LYS A 898 -13.56 -2.77 26.44
C LYS A 898 -14.69 -2.02 27.16
N LYS A 899 -14.94 -2.32 28.44
CA LYS A 899 -15.89 -1.54 29.28
C LYS A 899 -15.50 -0.07 29.44
N MET A 900 -14.21 0.26 29.28
CA MET A 900 -13.71 1.63 29.29
C MET A 900 -13.62 2.25 27.89
N GLY A 901 -14.31 1.66 26.90
CA GLY A 901 -14.34 2.15 25.52
C GLY A 901 -13.09 1.83 24.69
N ALA A 902 -12.27 0.87 25.12
CA ALA A 902 -11.05 0.52 24.38
C ALA A 902 -11.32 -0.41 23.19
N GLU A 903 -10.76 -0.05 22.05
CA GLU A 903 -10.70 -0.83 20.82
C GLU A 903 -9.32 -1.48 20.67
N GLU A 904 -9.25 -2.56 19.89
CA GLU A 904 -8.02 -3.30 19.62
C GLU A 904 -7.38 -2.80 18.32
N GLU A 905 -6.16 -2.26 18.40
CA GLU A 905 -5.33 -1.93 17.23
C GLU A 905 -4.25 -3.01 17.07
N ASP A 906 -4.19 -3.64 15.89
CA ASP A 906 -3.27 -4.77 15.65
C ASP A 906 -1.79 -4.41 15.78
N VAL A 907 -1.04 -5.28 16.48
CA VAL A 907 0.42 -5.24 16.55
C VAL A 907 0.99 -6.54 15.97
N TYR A 908 2.02 -6.40 15.13
CA TYR A 908 2.48 -7.50 14.28
C TYR A 908 3.77 -8.12 14.83
N VAL A 909 3.81 -9.44 14.89
CA VAL A 909 5.03 -10.21 15.13
C VAL A 909 5.68 -10.49 13.77
N CYS A 910 6.75 -9.77 13.44
CA CYS A 910 7.47 -9.90 12.17
C CYS A 910 8.72 -10.75 12.33
N TYR A 911 9.04 -11.62 11.37
CA TYR A 911 10.24 -12.46 11.37
C TYR A 911 10.83 -12.66 9.97
N PRO A 912 12.17 -12.78 9.83
CA PRO A 912 12.80 -12.98 8.53
C PRO A 912 12.54 -14.39 7.98
N ARG A 913 12.76 -14.58 6.68
CA ARG A 913 12.61 -15.89 6.02
C ARG A 913 13.48 -16.95 6.71
N GLY A 914 12.85 -18.02 7.21
CA GLY A 914 13.52 -19.08 7.97
C GLY A 914 13.75 -18.79 9.47
N GLY A 915 13.27 -17.65 9.98
CA GLY A 915 13.45 -17.21 11.38
C GLY A 915 12.58 -17.95 12.41
N LEU A 916 11.34 -18.33 12.05
CA LEU A 916 10.39 -18.94 12.98
C LEU A 916 10.44 -20.49 12.97
N GLY A 917 11.57 -21.05 13.40
CA GLY A 917 11.68 -22.49 13.72
C GLY A 917 11.16 -22.83 15.12
N THR A 918 11.19 -24.11 15.52
CA THR A 918 10.74 -24.57 16.86
C THR A 918 11.42 -23.83 18.02
N ARG A 919 12.70 -23.46 17.86
CA ARG A 919 13.45 -22.63 18.83
C ARG A 919 13.01 -21.16 18.85
N GLY A 920 12.58 -20.62 17.71
CA GLY A 920 12.04 -19.26 17.62
C GLY A 920 10.69 -19.15 18.32
N VAL A 921 9.83 -20.16 18.11
CA VAL A 921 8.56 -20.29 18.84
C VAL A 921 8.80 -20.41 20.34
N LYS A 922 9.74 -21.29 20.77
CA LYS A 922 10.10 -21.39 22.19
C LYS A 922 10.59 -20.06 22.77
N ALA A 923 11.41 -19.30 22.03
CA ALA A 923 11.89 -17.99 22.50
C ALA A 923 10.77 -16.94 22.61
N VAL A 924 9.79 -16.94 21.69
CA VAL A 924 8.58 -16.10 21.81
C VAL A 924 7.79 -16.49 23.07
N LEU A 925 7.59 -17.79 23.29
CA LEU A 925 6.87 -18.29 24.45
C LEU A 925 7.60 -18.00 25.78
N ASP A 926 8.92 -18.20 25.84
CA ASP A 926 9.74 -17.92 27.01
C ASP A 926 9.78 -16.39 27.33
N PHE A 927 9.77 -15.52 26.31
CA PHE A 927 9.63 -14.07 26.51
C PHE A 927 8.25 -13.69 27.09
N CYS A 928 7.19 -14.37 26.61
CA CYS A 928 5.84 -14.19 27.13
C CYS A 928 5.61 -14.85 28.50
N VAL A 929 6.51 -15.68 29.01
CA VAL A 929 6.36 -16.38 30.30
C VAL A 929 7.56 -16.02 31.19
N ALA A 930 7.58 -14.80 31.71
CA ALA A 930 8.55 -14.44 32.75
C ALA A 930 8.23 -15.21 34.04
N GLU A 931 9.21 -15.98 34.54
CA GLU A 931 9.13 -16.70 35.82
C GLU A 931 8.88 -15.76 37.00
N SER A 932 8.17 -16.31 37.98
CA SER A 932 7.69 -15.78 39.26
C SER A 932 8.73 -15.15 40.18
#